data_AF-A0A8I6RND4-F1
#
_entry.id   AF-A0A8I6RND4-F1
#
_cell.length_a   1.000
_cell.length_b   1.000
_cell.length_c   1.000
_cell.angle_alpha   90.00
_cell.angle_beta   90.00
_cell.angle_gamma   90.00
#
_symmetry.space_group_name_H-M   'P 1'
#
loop_
_entity.id
_entity.type
_entity.pdbx_description
1 polymer ?
#
loop_
_entity_poly.entity_id
_entity_poly.type
_entity_poly.pdbx_seq_one_letter_code
_entity_poly.pdbx_strand_id
1 'polypeptide(L)'
;MSNEAQVLVVGAGIAGVAAAARLLENGFEDVLIIEAEDRIGGRIHTVRFGGGNIDLGGHWVGGQDGNPLFEMVKDLNVLVDSKDFSNIHFVLKGGKQLNSKISNDLFASISEASKDVDSLKNFDGNLEDYFTSRMSSKLETVTSEDWFPSAYLDWMERFKCLEKGCNTLKEASPSTLSQFQFCGGLQNLVWKEGFSGLFNVLMKKHPMLKGNDKCLTEDNFKLGTEVTEIKWSGNRLAVKCSNNNTFHCDHVIVTVSLGVLKEKVKTLFKPPLPFLHHNAINGLGIGTVNKIYLNYTSQWWPDDCSGFCFLEPKDSTKKLSNEKTNWENDIVGFFTEFGTRNTLCAWVVGGAAVNMELCSDEEVAKACTRVLNNFLGDKYDIPEPNHMTRSKWFSNPHFRGSYSFRSTITDKFKINTSVLRFPVINWDKPMILFAGEATSEKFFSTTHGALETGLKAADCLINFYKTDPVVDWPKVIIIGAGIAGLAAARTLIKGGVNNIKIFEAQKEPGGRIKSFEYDNGIIELGAQWIHSPKNKLYEIAKKRKLISSSVSDEGLGLYVRPGGQIVSPDLVKEVKDDVENILSECEKFKDFSDISKCPISVGHYLESKFNQLIPLRADRFTKEIKKELLDWHIRFQLIDNSCSNLDDLSAISWGQYVTEGQSHINLKNGYSSIIKYLLADIPSQCVETSKSVKSIKWKTNVENYTKYPCEIICDDGDSWKASHIIVTASIGYLQQNTELFDPHLPPNHQQALECFGFSVINKIFLKYNEPWWGNTKGIQLVYNSCQGIKEYFVSLI
;
A
#
# COMPACT_ATOMS: atom_id res chain seq x y z
N MET A 1 -4.04 5.15 -37.86
CA MET A 1 -4.23 5.89 -36.60
C MET A 1 -2.86 6.13 -36.00
N SER A 2 -2.61 7.31 -35.46
CA SER A 2 -1.36 7.62 -34.74
C SER A 2 -1.24 6.74 -33.50
N ASN A 3 -0.02 6.40 -33.12
CA ASN A 3 0.30 5.75 -31.84
C ASN A 3 0.45 6.79 -30.71
N GLU A 4 -0.28 7.91 -30.82
CA GLU A 4 -0.26 9.05 -29.91
C GLU A 4 -1.72 9.28 -29.49
N ALA A 5 -1.94 9.48 -28.20
CA ALA A 5 -3.23 9.85 -27.60
C ALA A 5 -3.01 10.87 -26.49
N GLN A 6 -3.86 11.88 -26.32
CA GLN A 6 -3.82 12.72 -25.12
C GLN A 6 -4.19 11.90 -23.88
N VAL A 7 -5.30 11.15 -23.97
CA VAL A 7 -5.76 10.26 -22.89
C VAL A 7 -6.02 8.87 -23.43
N LEU A 8 -5.34 7.88 -22.85
CA LEU A 8 -5.58 6.47 -23.12
C LEU A 8 -6.43 5.85 -22.02
N VAL A 9 -7.51 5.17 -22.37
CA VAL A 9 -8.35 4.42 -21.42
C VAL A 9 -8.11 2.92 -21.64
N VAL A 10 -7.70 2.21 -20.59
CA VAL A 10 -7.49 0.76 -20.64
C VAL A 10 -8.72 0.06 -20.07
N GLY A 11 -9.47 -0.58 -20.97
CA GLY A 11 -10.75 -1.26 -20.71
C GLY A 11 -11.96 -0.46 -21.21
N ALA A 12 -12.81 -1.11 -22.00
CA ALA A 12 -14.09 -0.61 -22.50
C ALA A 12 -15.28 -1.11 -21.67
N GLY A 13 -15.06 -1.38 -20.37
CA GLY A 13 -16.15 -1.51 -19.41
C GLY A 13 -16.85 -0.18 -19.15
N ILE A 14 -17.95 -0.19 -18.38
CA ILE A 14 -18.74 1.03 -18.11
C ILE A 14 -17.90 2.20 -17.56
N ALA A 15 -16.93 1.93 -16.68
CA ALA A 15 -16.06 2.96 -16.12
C ALA A 15 -15.21 3.65 -17.20
N GLY A 16 -14.63 2.86 -18.11
CA GLY A 16 -13.79 3.38 -19.18
C GLY A 16 -14.59 4.14 -20.22
N VAL A 17 -15.74 3.59 -20.66
CA VAL A 17 -16.65 4.26 -21.60
C VAL A 17 -17.19 5.56 -21.02
N ALA A 18 -17.61 5.56 -19.76
CA ALA A 18 -18.09 6.77 -19.09
C ALA A 18 -16.99 7.84 -18.95
N ALA A 19 -15.76 7.43 -18.60
CA ALA A 19 -14.63 8.36 -18.52
C ALA A 19 -14.33 8.99 -19.88
N ALA A 20 -14.24 8.17 -20.94
CA ALA A 20 -13.95 8.64 -22.28
C ALA A 20 -15.05 9.56 -22.82
N ALA A 21 -16.32 9.19 -22.66
CA ALA A 21 -17.45 10.04 -23.05
C ALA A 21 -17.41 11.40 -22.35
N ARG A 22 -17.18 11.40 -21.03
CA ARG A 22 -17.09 12.61 -20.21
C ARG A 22 -15.93 13.53 -20.63
N LEU A 23 -14.78 12.97 -21.02
CA LEU A 23 -13.64 13.72 -21.55
C LEU A 23 -13.98 14.38 -22.89
N LEU A 24 -14.57 13.64 -23.84
CA LEU A 24 -14.99 14.18 -25.14
C LEU A 24 -16.00 15.33 -24.99
N GLU A 25 -16.98 15.17 -24.10
CA GLU A 25 -17.96 16.20 -23.77
C GLU A 25 -17.32 17.48 -23.21
N ASN A 26 -16.13 17.37 -22.62
CA ASN A 26 -15.39 18.47 -22.04
C ASN A 26 -14.25 18.98 -22.91
N GLY A 27 -14.22 18.61 -24.20
CA GLY A 27 -13.33 19.19 -25.20
C GLY A 27 -11.98 18.51 -25.36
N PHE A 28 -11.77 17.33 -24.76
CA PHE A 28 -10.66 16.46 -25.14
C PHE A 28 -10.98 15.86 -26.51
N GLU A 29 -10.08 15.96 -27.48
CA GLU A 29 -10.32 15.47 -28.85
C GLU A 29 -9.60 14.14 -29.12
N ASP A 30 -8.53 13.85 -28.37
CA ASP A 30 -7.66 12.71 -28.58
C ASP A 30 -7.75 11.70 -27.42
N VAL A 31 -8.89 10.99 -27.41
CA VAL A 31 -9.22 9.96 -26.40
C VAL A 31 -9.41 8.61 -27.07
N LEU A 32 -8.61 7.62 -26.66
CA LEU A 32 -8.61 6.27 -27.23
C LEU A 32 -8.80 5.22 -26.13
N ILE A 33 -9.72 4.28 -26.37
CA ILE A 33 -10.00 3.15 -25.48
C ILE A 33 -9.37 1.88 -26.07
N ILE A 34 -8.54 1.20 -25.29
CA ILE A 34 -7.97 -0.11 -25.63
C ILE A 34 -8.68 -1.19 -24.82
N GLU A 35 -9.26 -2.18 -25.49
CA GLU A 35 -10.00 -3.28 -24.89
C GLU A 35 -9.43 -4.62 -25.37
N ALA A 36 -9.23 -5.52 -24.41
CA ALA A 36 -8.63 -6.83 -24.67
C ALA A 36 -9.63 -7.79 -25.32
N GLU A 37 -10.91 -7.68 -24.94
CA GLU A 37 -12.01 -8.41 -25.58
C GLU A 37 -12.33 -7.83 -26.98
N ASP A 38 -13.00 -8.63 -27.80
CA ASP A 38 -13.50 -8.22 -29.12
C ASP A 38 -14.81 -7.40 -29.07
N ARG A 39 -15.23 -7.01 -27.86
CA ARG A 39 -16.48 -6.29 -27.58
C ARG A 39 -16.31 -5.25 -26.46
N ILE A 40 -17.17 -4.25 -26.47
CA ILE A 40 -17.33 -3.35 -25.32
C ILE A 40 -18.14 -4.00 -24.20
N GLY A 41 -18.09 -3.40 -23.02
CA GLY A 41 -18.98 -3.70 -21.91
C GLY A 41 -18.35 -4.47 -20.76
N GLY A 42 -17.24 -5.17 -21.01
CA GLY A 42 -16.55 -5.95 -19.99
C GLY A 42 -17.50 -6.90 -19.26
N ARG A 43 -17.68 -6.70 -17.95
CA ARG A 43 -18.58 -7.51 -17.10
C ARG A 43 -20.07 -7.20 -17.25
N ILE A 44 -20.47 -6.27 -18.13
CA ILE A 44 -21.85 -6.13 -18.61
C ILE A 44 -21.90 -6.82 -19.97
N HIS A 45 -22.58 -7.96 -20.03
CA HIS A 45 -22.59 -8.80 -21.22
C HIS A 45 -23.97 -9.42 -21.43
N THR A 46 -24.74 -8.78 -22.30
CA THR A 46 -26.01 -9.31 -22.78
C THR A 46 -25.78 -10.24 -23.98
N VAL A 47 -26.50 -11.36 -24.02
CA VAL A 47 -26.54 -12.28 -25.18
C VAL A 47 -27.99 -12.66 -25.50
N ARG A 48 -28.24 -13.05 -26.76
CA ARG A 48 -29.54 -13.59 -27.18
C ARG A 48 -29.68 -15.05 -26.73
N PHE A 49 -30.74 -15.37 -25.99
CA PHE A 49 -31.01 -16.73 -25.50
C PHE A 49 -32.49 -16.92 -25.18
N GLY A 50 -33.05 -18.13 -25.38
CA GLY A 50 -34.43 -18.45 -24.98
C GLY A 50 -35.51 -17.53 -25.59
N GLY A 51 -35.30 -17.04 -26.82
CA GLY A 51 -36.21 -16.11 -27.50
C GLY A 51 -36.15 -14.67 -27.01
N GLY A 52 -35.26 -14.34 -26.07
CA GLY A 52 -35.07 -13.02 -25.46
C GLY A 52 -33.60 -12.66 -25.28
N ASN A 53 -33.33 -11.68 -24.43
CA ASN A 53 -31.98 -11.26 -24.05
C ASN A 53 -31.73 -11.63 -22.59
N ILE A 54 -30.56 -12.17 -22.30
CA ILE A 54 -30.11 -12.51 -20.94
C ILE A 54 -28.79 -11.82 -20.64
N ASP A 55 -28.50 -11.59 -19.37
CA ASP A 55 -27.27 -10.94 -18.93
C ASP A 55 -26.33 -11.94 -18.22
N LEU A 56 -25.23 -12.31 -18.87
CA LEU A 56 -24.21 -13.21 -18.32
C LEU A 56 -23.41 -12.58 -17.16
N GLY A 57 -23.48 -11.25 -17.01
CA GLY A 57 -22.76 -10.49 -15.98
C GLY A 57 -23.69 -9.62 -15.15
N GLY A 58 -23.38 -8.32 -15.06
CA GLY A 58 -24.27 -7.35 -14.44
C GLY A 58 -25.68 -7.44 -15.04
N HIS A 59 -26.71 -7.38 -14.20
CA HIS A 59 -28.09 -7.65 -14.59
C HIS A 59 -29.06 -6.63 -13.97
N TRP A 60 -28.87 -6.28 -12.69
CA TRP A 60 -29.78 -5.38 -11.96
C TRP A 60 -29.29 -3.94 -11.85
N VAL A 61 -30.25 -3.01 -11.89
CA VAL A 61 -30.12 -1.63 -11.42
C VAL A 61 -30.74 -1.54 -10.02
N GLY A 62 -29.91 -1.71 -8.99
CA GLY A 62 -30.34 -1.69 -7.60
C GLY A 62 -30.64 -0.29 -7.07
N GLY A 63 -31.91 0.03 -6.89
CA GLY A 63 -32.39 1.24 -6.24
C GLY A 63 -32.73 2.38 -7.21
N GLN A 64 -33.81 3.08 -6.87
CA GLN A 64 -34.29 4.28 -7.55
C GLN A 64 -33.82 5.55 -6.83
N ASP A 65 -33.60 5.47 -5.52
CA ASP A 65 -33.24 6.63 -4.70
C ASP A 65 -31.72 6.65 -4.47
N GLY A 66 -31.06 7.68 -5.00
CA GLY A 66 -29.62 7.88 -4.81
C GLY A 66 -28.71 6.98 -5.66
N ASN A 67 -29.27 6.27 -6.66
CA ASN A 67 -28.49 5.51 -7.63
C ASN A 67 -28.19 6.39 -8.87
N PRO A 68 -26.91 6.76 -9.13
CA PRO A 68 -26.58 7.66 -10.22
C PRO A 68 -26.86 7.07 -11.62
N LEU A 69 -26.88 5.74 -11.76
CA LEU A 69 -27.24 5.09 -13.01
C LEU A 69 -28.74 5.21 -13.26
N PHE A 70 -29.58 4.96 -12.24
CA PHE A 70 -31.03 5.12 -12.37
C PHE A 70 -31.38 6.57 -12.75
N GLU A 71 -30.79 7.54 -12.06
CA GLU A 71 -30.99 8.97 -12.34
C GLU A 71 -30.65 9.34 -13.79
N MET A 72 -29.63 8.71 -14.37
CA MET A 72 -29.21 8.94 -15.76
C MET A 72 -30.23 8.42 -16.79
N VAL A 73 -31.00 7.37 -16.47
CA VAL A 73 -31.83 6.65 -17.44
C VAL A 73 -33.33 6.66 -17.15
N LYS A 74 -33.76 7.23 -16.01
CA LYS A 74 -35.16 7.20 -15.54
C LYS A 74 -36.18 7.72 -16.56
N ASP A 75 -35.82 8.72 -17.35
CA ASP A 75 -36.70 9.33 -18.35
C ASP A 75 -36.71 8.62 -19.72
N LEU A 76 -35.89 7.56 -19.88
CA LEU A 76 -35.76 6.83 -21.14
C LEU A 76 -36.69 5.62 -21.25
N ASN A 77 -37.41 5.27 -20.18
CA ASN A 77 -38.32 4.11 -20.12
C ASN A 77 -37.64 2.77 -20.51
N VAL A 78 -36.35 2.62 -20.17
CA VAL A 78 -35.53 1.44 -20.50
C VAL A 78 -35.51 0.38 -19.39
N LEU A 79 -35.99 0.73 -18.19
CA LEU A 79 -36.02 -0.15 -17.03
C LEU A 79 -37.42 -0.70 -16.77
N VAL A 80 -37.48 -1.88 -16.17
CA VAL A 80 -38.72 -2.52 -15.69
C VAL A 80 -38.41 -3.34 -14.44
N ASP A 81 -39.38 -3.47 -13.53
CA ASP A 81 -39.27 -4.38 -12.40
C ASP A 81 -39.39 -5.83 -12.88
N SER A 82 -38.32 -6.61 -12.71
CA SER A 82 -38.29 -8.04 -13.05
C SER A 82 -39.19 -8.87 -12.15
N LYS A 83 -39.49 -8.39 -10.93
CA LYS A 83 -40.08 -9.17 -9.83
C LYS A 83 -39.26 -10.41 -9.47
N ASP A 84 -37.96 -10.40 -9.77
CA ASP A 84 -37.04 -11.44 -9.34
C ASP A 84 -37.16 -11.64 -7.83
N PHE A 85 -37.07 -12.90 -7.40
CA PHE A 85 -37.14 -13.31 -5.99
C PHE A 85 -38.47 -13.01 -5.28
N SER A 86 -39.54 -12.64 -5.99
CA SER A 86 -40.84 -12.32 -5.37
C SER A 86 -41.57 -13.55 -4.78
N ASN A 87 -41.36 -14.74 -5.32
CA ASN A 87 -41.90 -15.99 -4.79
C ASN A 87 -40.87 -17.15 -4.92
N ILE A 88 -39.94 -17.23 -3.95
CA ILE A 88 -38.94 -18.30 -3.88
C ILE A 88 -39.47 -19.48 -3.07
N HIS A 89 -39.23 -20.69 -3.56
CA HIS A 89 -39.56 -21.93 -2.87
C HIS A 89 -38.31 -22.60 -2.30
N PHE A 90 -38.22 -22.74 -0.98
CA PHE A 90 -37.26 -23.65 -0.36
C PHE A 90 -37.78 -25.09 -0.41
N VAL A 91 -36.99 -25.97 -0.99
CA VAL A 91 -37.34 -27.38 -1.21
C VAL A 91 -36.32 -28.25 -0.49
N LEU A 92 -36.84 -29.12 0.38
CA LEU A 92 -36.08 -30.12 1.11
C LEU A 92 -35.89 -31.36 0.22
N LYS A 93 -34.86 -32.15 0.52
CA LYS A 93 -34.66 -33.46 -0.11
C LYS A 93 -35.93 -34.32 0.00
N GLY A 94 -36.40 -34.87 -1.13
CA GLY A 94 -37.68 -35.59 -1.23
C GLY A 94 -38.89 -34.72 -1.58
N GLY A 95 -38.69 -33.52 -2.14
CA GLY A 95 -39.76 -32.70 -2.74
C GLY A 95 -40.63 -31.91 -1.78
N LYS A 96 -40.41 -32.02 -0.46
CA LYS A 96 -41.17 -31.25 0.55
C LYS A 96 -40.77 -29.78 0.52
N GLN A 97 -41.74 -28.90 0.33
CA GLN A 97 -41.52 -27.46 0.31
C GLN A 97 -41.75 -26.83 1.70
N LEU A 98 -40.92 -25.87 2.08
CA LEU A 98 -41.20 -25.05 3.27
C LEU A 98 -42.41 -24.15 3.03
N ASN A 99 -43.10 -23.80 4.12
CA ASN A 99 -44.16 -22.82 4.08
C ASN A 99 -43.62 -21.47 3.55
N SER A 100 -44.37 -20.82 2.66
CA SER A 100 -43.95 -19.55 2.04
C SER A 100 -43.77 -18.42 3.06
N LYS A 101 -44.58 -18.38 4.13
CA LYS A 101 -44.42 -17.40 5.22
C LYS A 101 -43.10 -17.57 5.95
N ILE A 102 -42.71 -18.81 6.24
CA ILE A 102 -41.42 -19.14 6.89
C ILE A 102 -40.27 -18.75 5.95
N SER A 103 -40.38 -19.13 4.68
CA SER A 103 -39.38 -18.81 3.65
C SER A 103 -39.14 -17.30 3.55
N ASN A 104 -40.21 -16.51 3.48
CA ASN A 104 -40.17 -15.06 3.41
C ASN A 104 -39.59 -14.43 4.69
N ASP A 105 -39.97 -14.94 5.87
CA ASP A 105 -39.46 -14.47 7.16
C ASP A 105 -37.95 -14.72 7.34
N LEU A 106 -37.46 -15.86 6.86
CA LEU A 106 -36.03 -16.20 6.88
C LEU A 106 -35.21 -15.29 5.94
N PHE A 107 -35.71 -15.03 4.73
CA PHE A 107 -35.11 -14.04 3.82
C PHE A 107 -35.12 -12.63 4.41
N ALA A 108 -36.23 -12.21 5.02
CA ALA A 108 -36.37 -10.91 5.65
C ALA A 108 -35.34 -10.70 6.76
N SER A 109 -35.12 -11.69 7.63
CA SER A 109 -34.10 -11.63 8.68
C SER A 109 -32.68 -11.53 8.15
N ILE A 110 -32.35 -12.25 7.08
CA ILE A 110 -31.06 -12.10 6.41
C ILE A 110 -30.88 -10.67 5.88
N SER A 111 -31.91 -10.11 5.25
CA SER A 111 -31.89 -8.74 4.74
C SER A 111 -31.76 -7.72 5.88
N GLU A 112 -32.44 -7.94 7.01
CA GLU A 112 -32.37 -7.07 8.19
C GLU A 112 -30.96 -7.08 8.79
N ALA A 113 -30.39 -8.27 9.02
CA ALA A 113 -29.01 -8.41 9.50
C ALA A 113 -27.99 -7.76 8.55
N SER A 114 -28.25 -7.77 7.24
CA SER A 114 -27.36 -7.12 6.26
C SER A 114 -27.41 -5.59 6.33
N LYS A 115 -28.47 -5.01 6.90
CA LYS A 115 -28.72 -3.56 7.01
C LYS A 115 -28.43 -3.01 8.40
N ASP A 116 -28.13 -3.87 9.38
CA ASP A 116 -27.79 -3.49 10.75
C ASP A 116 -26.33 -2.98 10.85
N VAL A 117 -26.15 -1.74 10.38
CA VAL A 117 -24.82 -1.09 10.28
C VAL A 117 -24.11 -1.01 11.62
N ASP A 118 -24.83 -0.75 12.70
CA ASP A 118 -24.23 -0.60 14.04
C ASP A 118 -23.72 -1.94 14.57
N SER A 119 -24.49 -3.03 14.38
CA SER A 119 -24.02 -4.37 14.72
C SER A 119 -22.80 -4.77 13.89
N LEU A 120 -22.82 -4.51 12.57
CA LEU A 120 -21.70 -4.81 11.67
C LEU A 120 -20.42 -4.05 12.01
N LYS A 121 -20.51 -2.76 12.40
CA LYS A 121 -19.33 -1.97 12.78
C LYS A 121 -18.66 -2.45 14.06
N ASN A 122 -19.44 -3.01 14.98
CA ASN A 122 -18.97 -3.44 16.29
C ASN A 122 -18.63 -4.93 16.34
N PHE A 123 -18.80 -5.67 15.24
CA PHE A 123 -18.49 -7.09 15.17
C PHE A 123 -17.01 -7.31 14.83
N ASP A 124 -16.30 -8.01 15.73
CA ASP A 124 -14.92 -8.46 15.50
C ASP A 124 -14.94 -9.87 14.89
N GLY A 125 -14.62 -9.99 13.60
CA GLY A 125 -14.62 -11.27 12.90
C GLY A 125 -14.89 -11.12 11.40
N ASN A 126 -15.39 -12.20 10.80
CA ASN A 126 -15.80 -12.25 9.39
C ASN A 126 -17.34 -12.30 9.26
N LEU A 127 -17.84 -12.17 8.04
CA LEU A 127 -19.28 -12.19 7.80
C LEU A 127 -19.94 -13.55 8.08
N GLU A 128 -19.24 -14.67 7.96
CA GLU A 128 -19.80 -16.00 8.28
C GLU A 128 -20.18 -16.07 9.76
N ASP A 129 -19.24 -15.73 10.63
CA ASP A 129 -19.44 -15.71 12.08
C ASP A 129 -20.56 -14.72 12.45
N TYR A 130 -20.60 -13.55 11.79
CA TYR A 130 -21.64 -12.55 11.98
C TYR A 130 -23.03 -13.11 11.69
N PHE A 131 -23.28 -13.59 10.46
CA PHE A 131 -24.60 -14.09 10.09
C PHE A 131 -24.99 -15.35 10.86
N THR A 132 -24.04 -16.24 11.13
CA THR A 132 -24.28 -17.42 11.97
C THR A 132 -24.80 -16.99 13.34
N SER A 133 -24.09 -16.08 14.02
CA SER A 133 -24.52 -15.59 15.34
C SER A 133 -25.91 -14.94 15.34
N ARG A 134 -26.29 -14.24 14.26
CA ARG A 134 -27.59 -13.55 14.14
C ARG A 134 -28.74 -14.50 13.84
N MET A 135 -28.46 -15.62 13.18
CA MET A 135 -29.49 -16.51 12.67
C MET A 135 -29.70 -17.77 13.52
N SER A 136 -28.69 -18.26 14.24
CA SER A 136 -28.75 -19.56 14.94
C SER A 136 -30.00 -19.74 15.82
N SER A 137 -30.28 -18.80 16.72
CA SER A 137 -31.43 -18.91 17.63
C SER A 137 -32.78 -18.90 16.91
N LYS A 138 -32.90 -18.14 15.82
CA LYS A 138 -34.11 -18.12 14.99
C LYS A 138 -34.29 -19.45 14.27
N LEU A 139 -33.23 -20.00 13.70
CA LEU A 139 -33.27 -21.25 12.94
C LEU A 139 -33.66 -22.45 13.80
N GLU A 140 -33.23 -22.50 15.06
CA GLU A 140 -33.63 -23.52 16.03
C GLU A 140 -35.14 -23.54 16.31
N THR A 141 -35.84 -22.43 16.09
CA THR A 141 -37.30 -22.33 16.32
C THR A 141 -38.15 -22.69 15.09
N VAL A 142 -37.54 -22.82 13.91
CA VAL A 142 -38.26 -23.03 12.64
C VAL A 142 -38.83 -24.45 12.54
N THR A 143 -38.06 -25.44 12.99
CA THR A 143 -38.40 -26.86 12.89
C THR A 143 -37.66 -27.67 13.95
N SER A 144 -38.19 -28.84 14.31
CA SER A 144 -37.54 -29.80 15.20
C SER A 144 -36.48 -30.67 14.52
N GLU A 145 -36.22 -30.43 13.23
CA GLU A 145 -35.23 -31.16 12.44
C GLU A 145 -33.82 -30.62 12.73
N ASP A 146 -33.00 -31.36 13.49
CA ASP A 146 -31.67 -30.92 13.94
C ASP A 146 -30.70 -30.53 12.80
N TRP A 147 -30.89 -31.08 11.60
CA TRP A 147 -30.05 -30.80 10.44
C TRP A 147 -30.41 -29.47 9.73
N PHE A 148 -31.62 -28.94 9.96
CA PHE A 148 -32.13 -27.78 9.23
C PHE A 148 -31.31 -26.50 9.45
N PRO A 149 -30.94 -26.10 10.68
CA PRO A 149 -30.16 -24.90 10.90
C PRO A 149 -28.83 -24.92 10.13
N SER A 150 -28.13 -26.06 10.13
CA SER A 150 -26.86 -26.20 9.41
C SER A 150 -27.04 -26.13 7.89
N ALA A 151 -28.06 -26.80 7.34
CA ALA A 151 -28.37 -26.75 5.91
C ALA A 151 -28.75 -25.33 5.45
N TYR A 152 -29.51 -24.61 6.26
CA TYR A 152 -29.90 -23.23 5.95
C TYR A 152 -28.72 -22.26 6.03
N LEU A 153 -27.88 -22.36 7.08
CA LEU A 153 -26.69 -21.52 7.21
C LEU A 153 -25.72 -21.69 6.04
N ASP A 154 -25.55 -22.93 5.57
CA ASP A 154 -24.75 -23.25 4.40
C ASP A 154 -25.31 -22.67 3.10
N TRP A 155 -26.62 -22.81 2.87
CA TRP A 155 -27.27 -22.15 1.74
C TRP A 155 -27.16 -20.62 1.83
N MET A 156 -27.36 -20.05 3.02
CA MET A 156 -27.24 -18.62 3.27
C MET A 156 -25.81 -18.13 2.99
N GLU A 157 -24.80 -18.89 3.39
CA GLU A 157 -23.39 -18.58 3.11
C GLU A 157 -23.17 -18.43 1.60
N ARG A 158 -23.63 -19.41 0.81
CA ARG A 158 -23.53 -19.37 -0.65
C ARG A 158 -24.31 -18.21 -1.26
N PHE A 159 -25.53 -17.94 -0.76
CA PHE A 159 -26.34 -16.81 -1.20
C PHE A 159 -25.67 -15.47 -0.88
N LYS A 160 -25.02 -15.33 0.27
CA LYS A 160 -24.25 -14.12 0.62
C LYS A 160 -22.97 -13.99 -0.20
N CYS A 161 -22.31 -15.10 -0.49
CA CYS A 161 -21.18 -15.12 -1.42
C CYS A 161 -21.59 -14.65 -2.82
N LEU A 162 -22.77 -15.03 -3.29
CA LEU A 162 -23.36 -14.51 -4.53
C LEU A 162 -23.52 -12.99 -4.44
N GLU A 163 -24.17 -12.46 -3.40
CA GLU A 163 -24.41 -11.02 -3.29
C GLU A 163 -23.14 -10.18 -3.08
N LYS A 164 -22.10 -10.73 -2.47
CA LYS A 164 -20.85 -10.02 -2.17
C LYS A 164 -19.73 -10.27 -3.18
N GLY A 165 -19.81 -11.37 -3.93
CA GLY A 165 -18.77 -11.75 -4.88
C GLY A 165 -17.52 -12.29 -4.19
N CYS A 166 -17.67 -12.92 -3.02
CA CYS A 166 -16.59 -13.63 -2.34
C CYS A 166 -16.67 -15.15 -2.61
N ASN A 167 -15.56 -15.86 -2.45
CA ASN A 167 -15.49 -17.31 -2.62
C ASN A 167 -15.98 -18.06 -1.38
N THR A 168 -15.80 -17.48 -0.20
CA THR A 168 -16.31 -17.96 1.09
C THR A 168 -16.72 -16.75 1.92
N LEU A 169 -17.62 -16.90 2.88
CA LEU A 169 -18.02 -15.74 3.69
C LEU A 169 -16.99 -15.39 4.78
N LYS A 170 -16.05 -16.31 5.05
CA LYS A 170 -14.90 -16.13 5.97
C LYS A 170 -13.89 -15.09 5.52
N GLU A 171 -13.74 -14.91 4.21
CA GLU A 171 -12.82 -13.89 3.68
C GLU A 171 -13.44 -12.49 3.69
N ALA A 172 -14.76 -12.37 3.76
CA ALA A 172 -15.46 -11.09 3.73
C ALA A 172 -15.51 -10.43 5.12
N SER A 173 -15.15 -9.15 5.18
CA SER A 173 -15.24 -8.35 6.39
C SER A 173 -16.66 -7.81 6.61
N PRO A 174 -17.15 -7.67 7.86
CA PRO A 174 -18.33 -6.87 8.19
C PRO A 174 -18.32 -5.45 7.60
N SER A 175 -17.13 -4.87 7.40
CA SER A 175 -16.93 -3.56 6.76
C SER A 175 -17.44 -3.52 5.31
N THR A 176 -17.54 -4.67 4.64
CA THR A 176 -18.12 -4.79 3.29
C THR A 176 -19.62 -4.50 3.24
N LEU A 177 -20.33 -4.58 4.37
CA LEU A 177 -21.74 -4.21 4.45
C LEU A 177 -21.90 -2.86 5.14
N SER A 178 -21.20 -2.62 6.25
CA SER A 178 -21.37 -1.38 7.04
C SER A 178 -20.88 -0.11 6.33
N GLN A 179 -20.00 -0.25 5.33
CA GLN A 179 -19.50 0.89 4.53
C GLN A 179 -20.11 0.94 3.11
N PHE A 180 -20.95 -0.03 2.74
CA PHE A 180 -21.69 0.01 1.49
C PHE A 180 -22.87 0.98 1.63
N GLN A 181 -23.03 1.89 0.67
CA GLN A 181 -24.16 2.81 0.66
C GLN A 181 -25.32 2.17 -0.12
N PHE A 182 -26.39 1.83 0.58
CA PHE A 182 -27.60 1.27 -0.04
C PHE A 182 -28.41 2.37 -0.75
N CYS A 183 -28.88 2.08 -1.97
CA CYS A 183 -29.80 2.94 -2.72
C CYS A 183 -31.25 2.51 -2.45
N GLY A 184 -32.14 3.45 -2.12
CA GLY A 184 -33.55 3.17 -1.80
C GLY A 184 -34.39 2.79 -3.02
N GLY A 185 -35.66 2.43 -2.82
CA GLY A 185 -36.59 2.06 -3.89
C GLY A 185 -36.45 0.62 -4.38
N LEU A 186 -36.97 0.33 -5.58
CA LEU A 186 -36.93 -1.00 -6.19
C LEU A 186 -35.50 -1.47 -6.48
N GLN A 187 -35.17 -2.69 -6.04
CA GLN A 187 -33.81 -3.25 -6.18
C GLN A 187 -33.62 -4.13 -7.42
N ASN A 188 -34.71 -4.65 -7.99
CA ASN A 188 -34.68 -5.67 -9.03
C ASN A 188 -35.07 -5.09 -10.41
N LEU A 189 -34.66 -3.85 -10.68
CA LEU A 189 -34.88 -3.24 -11.99
C LEU A 189 -33.93 -3.85 -13.02
N VAL A 190 -34.47 -4.24 -14.16
CA VAL A 190 -33.71 -4.82 -15.27
C VAL A 190 -33.90 -4.00 -16.53
N TRP A 191 -32.93 -4.08 -17.43
CA TRP A 191 -33.01 -3.40 -18.72
C TRP A 191 -33.90 -4.21 -19.68
N LYS A 192 -34.93 -3.59 -20.26
CA LYS A 192 -35.94 -4.28 -21.09
C LYS A 192 -35.32 -5.08 -22.25
N GLU A 193 -34.29 -4.51 -22.88
CA GLU A 193 -33.58 -5.12 -24.01
C GLU A 193 -32.21 -5.70 -23.61
N GLY A 194 -31.97 -5.94 -22.31
CA GLY A 194 -30.71 -6.43 -21.76
C GLY A 194 -29.68 -5.32 -21.46
N PHE A 195 -28.87 -5.52 -20.44
CA PHE A 195 -28.15 -4.43 -19.77
C PHE A 195 -27.05 -3.78 -20.62
N SER A 196 -26.54 -4.44 -21.66
CA SER A 196 -25.65 -3.84 -22.66
C SER A 196 -26.28 -2.65 -23.40
N GLY A 197 -27.61 -2.50 -23.39
CA GLY A 197 -28.29 -1.30 -23.89
C GLY A 197 -27.84 0.00 -23.22
N LEU A 198 -27.26 -0.07 -22.03
CA LEU A 198 -26.66 1.07 -21.32
C LEU A 198 -25.56 1.77 -22.12
N PHE A 199 -24.78 1.04 -22.93
CA PHE A 199 -23.72 1.63 -23.75
C PHE A 199 -24.29 2.51 -24.87
N ASN A 200 -25.50 2.21 -25.37
CA ASN A 200 -26.18 3.09 -26.32
C ASN A 200 -26.55 4.44 -25.67
N VAL A 201 -26.83 4.47 -24.37
CA VAL A 201 -27.08 5.72 -23.64
C VAL A 201 -25.78 6.50 -23.47
N LEU A 202 -24.70 5.87 -23.00
CA LEU A 202 -23.40 6.53 -22.79
C LEU A 202 -22.78 7.05 -24.09
N MET A 203 -23.00 6.33 -25.21
CA MET A 203 -22.54 6.75 -26.54
C MET A 203 -23.54 7.67 -27.26
N LYS A 204 -24.64 8.08 -26.61
CA LYS A 204 -25.71 8.91 -27.19
C LYS A 204 -26.36 8.34 -28.47
N LYS A 205 -26.37 7.02 -28.61
CA LYS A 205 -27.04 6.29 -29.70
C LYS A 205 -28.55 6.06 -29.43
N HIS A 206 -29.05 6.39 -28.24
CA HIS A 206 -30.47 6.23 -27.89
C HIS A 206 -31.36 7.30 -28.57
N PRO A 207 -32.52 6.97 -29.17
CA PRO A 207 -33.34 7.91 -29.96
C PRO A 207 -33.82 9.17 -29.23
N MET A 208 -34.00 9.08 -27.91
CA MET A 208 -34.45 10.20 -27.07
C MET A 208 -33.33 11.18 -26.70
N LEU A 209 -32.06 10.85 -26.98
CA LEU A 209 -30.92 11.71 -26.68
C LEU A 209 -30.59 12.56 -27.91
N LYS A 210 -30.46 13.88 -27.72
CA LYS A 210 -30.01 14.77 -28.78
C LYS A 210 -28.51 14.55 -29.02
N GLY A 211 -28.15 14.19 -30.25
CA GLY A 211 -26.75 14.08 -30.66
C GLY A 211 -26.04 15.43 -30.54
N ASN A 212 -24.85 15.44 -29.95
CA ASN A 212 -23.85 16.48 -30.15
C ASN A 212 -22.71 15.88 -30.99
N ASP A 213 -21.95 16.73 -31.69
CA ASP A 213 -20.80 16.25 -32.50
C ASP A 213 -19.66 15.65 -31.65
N LYS A 214 -19.75 15.75 -30.32
CA LYS A 214 -18.76 15.27 -29.34
C LYS A 214 -19.29 14.05 -28.58
N CYS A 215 -19.34 12.91 -29.27
CA CYS A 215 -19.71 11.60 -28.72
C CYS A 215 -18.69 10.52 -29.10
N LEU A 216 -18.71 9.38 -28.40
CA LEU A 216 -17.86 8.23 -28.73
C LEU A 216 -18.32 7.59 -30.04
N THR A 217 -17.36 7.39 -30.94
CA THR A 217 -17.54 6.67 -32.21
C THR A 217 -16.67 5.41 -32.23
N GLU A 218 -16.83 4.56 -33.23
CA GLU A 218 -16.03 3.34 -33.36
C GLU A 218 -14.51 3.62 -33.47
N ASP A 219 -14.12 4.81 -33.97
CA ASP A 219 -12.73 5.22 -34.09
C ASP A 219 -12.05 5.43 -32.72
N ASN A 220 -12.84 5.62 -31.65
CA ASN A 220 -12.33 5.74 -30.29
C ASN A 220 -11.96 4.37 -29.67
N PHE A 221 -12.21 3.24 -30.34
CA PHE A 221 -11.99 1.90 -29.77
C PHE A 221 -10.92 1.10 -30.51
N LYS A 222 -10.10 0.40 -29.72
CA LYS A 222 -9.20 -0.67 -30.16
C LYS A 222 -9.52 -1.95 -29.41
N LEU A 223 -10.47 -2.70 -29.97
CA LEU A 223 -10.89 -4.01 -29.47
C LEU A 223 -9.86 -5.10 -29.82
N GLY A 224 -9.93 -6.25 -29.13
CA GLY A 224 -9.03 -7.39 -29.34
C GLY A 224 -7.55 -7.09 -29.06
N THR A 225 -7.26 -6.04 -28.29
CA THR A 225 -5.91 -5.53 -28.05
C THR A 225 -5.64 -5.49 -26.55
N GLU A 226 -4.87 -6.45 -26.05
CA GLU A 226 -4.53 -6.51 -24.62
C GLU A 226 -3.37 -5.56 -24.29
N VAL A 227 -3.52 -4.73 -23.26
CA VAL A 227 -2.39 -3.98 -22.67
C VAL A 227 -1.56 -4.88 -21.78
N THR A 228 -0.26 -4.93 -22.05
CA THR A 228 0.70 -5.82 -21.36
C THR A 228 1.65 -5.08 -20.43
N GLU A 229 1.90 -3.79 -20.68
CA GLU A 229 2.83 -2.98 -19.90
C GLU A 229 2.49 -1.48 -20.03
N ILE A 230 2.51 -0.75 -18.91
CA ILE A 230 2.35 0.71 -18.79
C ILE A 230 3.65 1.24 -18.20
N LYS A 231 4.43 1.93 -19.04
CA LYS A 231 5.66 2.61 -18.67
C LYS A 231 5.43 4.10 -18.49
N TRP A 232 5.99 4.69 -17.46
CA TRP A 232 6.01 6.15 -17.30
C TRP A 232 7.36 6.64 -16.83
N SER A 233 7.80 7.75 -17.41
CA SER A 233 9.04 8.45 -17.06
C SER A 233 8.89 9.91 -17.43
N GLY A 234 9.26 10.83 -16.53
CA GLY A 234 9.01 12.25 -16.75
C GLY A 234 7.52 12.55 -16.93
N ASN A 235 7.16 13.26 -17.99
CA ASN A 235 5.80 13.76 -18.21
C ASN A 235 4.98 12.97 -19.26
N ARG A 236 5.46 11.81 -19.72
CA ARG A 236 4.76 10.98 -20.72
C ARG A 236 4.69 9.51 -20.30
N LEU A 237 3.71 8.80 -20.84
CA LEU A 237 3.54 7.36 -20.70
C LEU A 237 3.71 6.63 -22.04
N ALA A 238 4.11 5.37 -21.97
CA ALA A 238 4.17 4.43 -23.08
C ALA A 238 3.42 3.15 -22.70
N VAL A 239 2.38 2.80 -23.45
CA VAL A 239 1.48 1.68 -23.18
C VAL A 239 1.66 0.61 -24.26
N LYS A 240 2.28 -0.51 -23.89
CA LYS A 240 2.59 -1.61 -24.80
C LYS A 240 1.46 -2.64 -24.82
N CYS A 241 1.07 -3.07 -26.00
CA CYS A 241 0.01 -4.04 -26.24
C CYS A 241 0.55 -5.41 -26.69
N SER A 242 -0.27 -6.44 -26.60
CA SER A 242 0.06 -7.84 -26.96
C SER A 242 0.40 -8.02 -28.44
N ASN A 243 -0.12 -7.15 -29.31
CA ASN A 243 0.21 -7.08 -30.74
C ASN A 243 1.53 -6.32 -31.03
N ASN A 244 2.35 -6.03 -30.02
CA ASN A 244 3.59 -5.24 -30.07
C ASN A 244 3.43 -3.74 -30.41
N ASN A 245 2.20 -3.24 -30.59
CA ASN A 245 1.99 -1.80 -30.69
C ASN A 245 2.28 -1.11 -29.36
N THR A 246 2.82 0.11 -29.43
CA THR A 246 3.04 0.97 -28.26
C THR A 246 2.35 2.29 -28.50
N PHE A 247 1.48 2.69 -27.58
CA PHE A 247 0.79 3.98 -27.61
C PHE A 247 1.45 4.93 -26.61
N HIS A 248 1.75 6.14 -27.05
CA HIS A 248 2.27 7.20 -26.19
C HIS A 248 1.15 8.14 -25.78
N CYS A 249 1.13 8.54 -24.51
CA CYS A 249 0.09 9.44 -24.01
C CYS A 249 0.53 10.34 -22.85
N ASP A 250 -0.29 11.34 -22.56
CA ASP A 250 -0.11 12.23 -21.40
C ASP A 250 -0.70 11.64 -20.13
N HIS A 251 -1.80 10.90 -20.26
CA HIS A 251 -2.55 10.32 -19.15
C HIS A 251 -3.09 8.93 -19.53
N VAL A 252 -3.09 8.02 -18.56
CA VAL A 252 -3.76 6.71 -18.68
C VAL A 252 -4.85 6.57 -17.61
N ILE A 253 -6.07 6.21 -18.01
CA ILE A 253 -7.14 5.77 -17.10
C ILE A 253 -7.22 4.25 -17.16
N VAL A 254 -6.84 3.58 -16.07
CA VAL A 254 -6.86 2.12 -15.94
C VAL A 254 -8.18 1.68 -15.34
N THR A 255 -8.94 0.88 -16.09
CA THR A 255 -10.23 0.31 -15.67
C THR A 255 -10.28 -1.21 -15.66
N VAL A 256 -9.10 -1.84 -15.72
CA VAL A 256 -8.93 -3.29 -15.67
C VAL A 256 -9.49 -3.86 -14.37
N SER A 257 -9.98 -5.09 -14.40
CA SER A 257 -10.58 -5.71 -13.21
C SER A 257 -9.58 -5.85 -12.06
N LEU A 258 -10.08 -5.88 -10.83
CA LEU A 258 -9.24 -6.14 -9.65
C LEU A 258 -8.53 -7.51 -9.75
N GLY A 259 -9.17 -8.52 -10.34
CA GLY A 259 -8.56 -9.84 -10.57
C GLY A 259 -7.32 -9.75 -11.45
N VAL A 260 -7.40 -9.00 -12.56
CA VAL A 260 -6.25 -8.73 -13.44
C VAL A 260 -5.17 -7.92 -12.73
N LEU A 261 -5.54 -6.89 -11.96
CA LEU A 261 -4.58 -6.14 -11.15
C LEU A 261 -3.83 -7.06 -10.18
N LYS A 262 -4.54 -7.92 -9.44
CA LYS A 262 -3.92 -8.87 -8.50
C LYS A 262 -2.91 -9.80 -9.18
N GLU A 263 -3.23 -10.30 -10.37
CA GLU A 263 -2.34 -11.18 -11.13
C GLU A 263 -1.14 -10.42 -11.73
N LYS A 264 -1.37 -9.23 -12.30
CA LYS A 264 -0.41 -8.56 -13.18
C LYS A 264 0.23 -7.28 -12.60
N VAL A 265 -0.12 -6.80 -11.40
CA VAL A 265 0.39 -5.52 -10.87
C VAL A 265 1.93 -5.43 -10.84
N LYS A 266 2.63 -6.55 -10.66
CA LYS A 266 4.11 -6.59 -10.63
C LYS A 266 4.76 -6.42 -12.00
N THR A 267 4.04 -6.70 -13.08
CA THR A 267 4.58 -6.69 -14.45
C THR A 267 3.93 -5.62 -15.33
N LEU A 268 2.68 -5.26 -15.05
CA LEU A 268 1.89 -4.28 -15.80
C LEU A 268 2.43 -2.85 -15.66
N PHE A 269 3.10 -2.50 -14.57
CA PHE A 269 3.51 -1.13 -14.27
C PHE A 269 5.03 -0.99 -14.15
N LYS A 270 5.62 -0.01 -14.87
CA LYS A 270 7.05 0.32 -14.80
C LYS A 270 7.28 1.84 -14.75
N PRO A 271 7.85 2.40 -13.66
CA PRO A 271 8.25 1.75 -12.41
C PRO A 271 7.07 1.08 -11.67
N PRO A 272 7.28 0.33 -10.58
CA PRO A 272 6.17 -0.22 -9.79
C PRO A 272 5.24 0.89 -9.26
N LEU A 273 3.97 0.55 -9.02
CA LEU A 273 3.02 1.48 -8.40
C LEU A 273 3.47 1.84 -6.96
N PRO A 274 3.00 2.98 -6.41
CA PRO A 274 3.22 3.29 -5.00
C PRO A 274 2.74 2.16 -4.06
N PHE A 275 3.40 2.05 -2.91
CA PHE A 275 3.14 0.98 -1.93
C PHE A 275 1.66 0.89 -1.50
N LEU A 276 0.99 2.04 -1.37
CA LEU A 276 -0.43 2.11 -1.03
C LEU A 276 -1.34 1.45 -2.08
N HIS A 277 -1.08 1.66 -3.38
CA HIS A 277 -1.83 1.01 -4.45
C HIS A 277 -1.64 -0.50 -4.41
N HIS A 278 -0.41 -0.98 -4.17
CA HIS A 278 -0.15 -2.41 -3.99
C HIS A 278 -0.91 -2.99 -2.79
N ASN A 279 -0.92 -2.28 -1.65
CA ASN A 279 -1.69 -2.71 -0.49
C ASN A 279 -3.19 -2.76 -0.80
N ALA A 280 -3.74 -1.74 -1.46
CA ALA A 280 -5.15 -1.73 -1.86
C ALA A 280 -5.51 -2.91 -2.79
N ILE A 281 -4.70 -3.15 -3.82
CA ILE A 281 -4.89 -4.28 -4.75
C ILE A 281 -4.80 -5.62 -4.01
N ASN A 282 -3.88 -5.76 -3.06
CA ASN A 282 -3.72 -7.00 -2.30
C ASN A 282 -4.82 -7.19 -1.24
N GLY A 283 -5.25 -6.10 -0.59
CA GLY A 283 -6.22 -6.12 0.51
C GLY A 283 -7.65 -6.34 0.05
N LEU A 284 -8.08 -5.70 -1.04
CA LEU A 284 -9.42 -5.92 -1.59
C LEU A 284 -9.62 -7.38 -2.02
N GLY A 285 -10.80 -7.94 -1.82
CA GLY A 285 -11.15 -9.29 -2.27
C GLY A 285 -11.79 -9.27 -3.66
N ILE A 286 -11.68 -10.38 -4.41
CA ILE A 286 -12.48 -10.65 -5.61
C ILE A 286 -12.67 -12.17 -5.72
N GLY A 287 -13.92 -12.59 -5.76
CA GLY A 287 -14.31 -13.99 -5.91
C GLY A 287 -14.95 -14.27 -7.27
N THR A 288 -15.51 -15.47 -7.40
CA THR A 288 -16.13 -15.94 -8.64
C THR A 288 -17.60 -16.24 -8.41
N VAL A 289 -18.44 -15.69 -9.27
CA VAL A 289 -19.89 -15.89 -9.34
C VAL A 289 -20.25 -16.08 -10.80
N ASN A 290 -20.86 -17.22 -11.13
CA ASN A 290 -21.29 -17.55 -12.49
C ASN A 290 -22.80 -17.83 -12.56
N LYS A 291 -23.35 -17.61 -13.75
CA LYS A 291 -24.73 -17.95 -14.12
C LYS A 291 -24.72 -19.08 -15.13
N ILE A 292 -25.70 -19.97 -15.03
CA ILE A 292 -25.99 -21.04 -15.98
C ILE A 292 -27.45 -20.89 -16.41
N TYR A 293 -27.68 -20.66 -17.69
CA TYR A 293 -28.99 -20.48 -18.27
C TYR A 293 -29.44 -21.75 -18.99
N LEU A 294 -30.61 -22.26 -18.62
CA LEU A 294 -31.18 -23.51 -19.11
C LEU A 294 -32.51 -23.21 -19.79
N ASN A 295 -32.61 -23.46 -21.09
CA ASN A 295 -33.84 -23.25 -21.86
C ASN A 295 -34.53 -24.57 -22.18
N TYR A 296 -35.84 -24.62 -21.99
CA TYR A 296 -36.68 -25.80 -22.18
C TYR A 296 -37.73 -25.59 -23.26
N THR A 297 -38.21 -26.70 -23.83
CA THR A 297 -39.27 -26.69 -24.85
C THR A 297 -40.57 -26.10 -24.29
N SER A 298 -40.90 -26.43 -23.04
CA SER A 298 -42.05 -25.92 -22.31
C SER A 298 -41.70 -25.69 -20.84
N GLN A 299 -42.34 -24.70 -20.23
CA GLN A 299 -42.28 -24.47 -18.80
C GLN A 299 -42.88 -25.68 -18.06
N TRP A 300 -42.09 -26.29 -17.17
CA TRP A 300 -42.52 -27.41 -16.32
C TRP A 300 -42.73 -26.99 -14.84
N TRP A 301 -42.38 -25.76 -14.48
CA TRP A 301 -42.59 -25.18 -13.16
C TRP A 301 -43.86 -24.29 -13.10
N PRO A 302 -44.38 -23.95 -11.90
CA PRO A 302 -45.56 -23.11 -11.74
C PRO A 302 -45.38 -21.67 -12.27
N ASP A 303 -46.45 -21.06 -12.79
CA ASP A 303 -46.44 -19.68 -13.34
C ASP A 303 -46.10 -18.60 -12.31
N ASP A 304 -46.41 -18.84 -11.04
CA ASP A 304 -46.14 -17.92 -9.94
C ASP A 304 -44.77 -18.15 -9.28
N CYS A 305 -43.99 -19.16 -9.71
CA CYS A 305 -42.69 -19.48 -9.15
C CYS A 305 -41.61 -18.52 -9.69
N SER A 306 -40.87 -17.86 -8.79
CA SER A 306 -39.68 -17.07 -9.16
C SER A 306 -38.37 -17.85 -9.02
N GLY A 307 -38.39 -19.00 -8.33
CA GLY A 307 -37.24 -19.89 -8.25
C GLY A 307 -37.30 -20.90 -7.12
N PHE A 308 -36.33 -21.82 -7.15
CA PHE A 308 -36.15 -22.92 -6.20
C PHE A 308 -34.80 -22.81 -5.50
N CYS A 309 -34.80 -22.87 -4.17
CA CYS A 309 -33.63 -22.99 -3.32
C CYS A 309 -33.64 -24.37 -2.64
N PHE A 310 -32.52 -25.05 -2.59
CA PHE A 310 -32.45 -26.43 -2.12
C PHE A 310 -31.76 -26.54 -0.76
N LEU A 311 -32.35 -27.32 0.14
CA LEU A 311 -31.82 -27.61 1.48
C LEU A 311 -31.72 -29.12 1.69
N GLU A 312 -30.55 -29.61 2.06
CA GLU A 312 -30.35 -31.02 2.41
C GLU A 312 -29.48 -31.20 3.65
N PRO A 313 -29.66 -32.30 4.41
CA PRO A 313 -28.77 -32.63 5.53
C PRO A 313 -27.33 -32.81 5.03
N LYS A 314 -26.37 -32.11 5.65
CA LYS A 314 -24.95 -32.36 5.37
C LYS A 314 -24.52 -33.67 6.01
N ASP A 315 -23.86 -34.51 5.22
CA ASP A 315 -23.04 -35.59 5.74
C ASP A 315 -21.74 -34.96 6.25
N SER A 316 -21.54 -34.91 7.58
CA SER A 316 -20.40 -34.26 8.24
C SER A 316 -19.03 -34.84 7.85
N THR A 317 -19.03 -35.92 7.06
CA THR A 317 -17.85 -36.60 6.52
C THR A 317 -17.38 -36.09 5.16
N LYS A 318 -18.21 -35.37 4.40
CA LYS A 318 -17.84 -34.81 3.09
C LYS A 318 -17.40 -33.35 3.22
N LYS A 319 -16.08 -33.13 3.31
CA LYS A 319 -15.49 -31.80 3.12
C LYS A 319 -15.90 -31.23 1.77
N LEU A 320 -16.09 -29.91 1.70
CA LEU A 320 -16.09 -29.12 0.44
C LEU A 320 -14.90 -29.59 -0.41
N SER A 321 -15.17 -30.37 -1.46
CA SER A 321 -14.13 -31.04 -2.23
C SER A 321 -13.54 -30.04 -3.23
N ASN A 322 -12.25 -29.74 -3.09
CA ASN A 322 -11.43 -29.07 -4.12
C ASN A 322 -11.17 -29.97 -5.35
N GLU A 323 -12.01 -30.99 -5.57
CA GLU A 323 -11.90 -31.94 -6.66
C GLU A 323 -12.86 -31.54 -7.79
N LYS A 324 -12.57 -32.00 -9.01
CA LYS A 324 -13.41 -31.80 -10.21
C LYS A 324 -14.86 -32.31 -10.06
N THR A 325 -15.19 -33.00 -8.98
CA THR A 325 -16.42 -33.73 -8.73
C THR A 325 -17.26 -33.04 -7.65
N ASN A 326 -18.58 -32.98 -7.87
CA ASN A 326 -19.62 -32.49 -6.95
C ASN A 326 -19.80 -30.97 -6.81
N TRP A 327 -19.30 -30.14 -7.74
CA TRP A 327 -19.56 -28.69 -7.70
C TRP A 327 -21.06 -28.35 -7.78
N GLU A 328 -21.87 -29.25 -8.36
CA GLU A 328 -23.31 -29.05 -8.53
C GLU A 328 -24.10 -28.99 -7.21
N ASN A 329 -23.55 -29.55 -6.12
CA ASN A 329 -24.16 -29.48 -4.79
C ASN A 329 -24.09 -28.06 -4.19
N ASP A 330 -23.23 -27.20 -4.74
CA ASP A 330 -23.07 -25.80 -4.32
C ASP A 330 -23.82 -24.82 -5.24
N ILE A 331 -24.74 -25.31 -6.07
CA ILE A 331 -25.69 -24.43 -6.78
C ILE A 331 -26.57 -23.73 -5.74
N VAL A 332 -26.63 -22.40 -5.80
CA VAL A 332 -27.39 -21.57 -4.85
C VAL A 332 -28.90 -21.78 -5.00
N GLY A 333 -29.35 -21.93 -6.24
CA GLY A 333 -30.75 -22.09 -6.61
C GLY A 333 -30.95 -21.89 -8.10
N PHE A 334 -32.18 -22.14 -8.56
CA PHE A 334 -32.62 -21.99 -9.94
C PHE A 334 -33.75 -20.97 -9.99
N PHE A 335 -33.60 -19.89 -10.74
CA PHE A 335 -34.54 -18.78 -10.77
C PHE A 335 -35.08 -18.56 -12.18
N THR A 336 -36.30 -18.08 -12.30
CA THR A 336 -36.87 -17.70 -13.60
C THR A 336 -36.17 -16.47 -14.15
N GLU A 337 -35.94 -16.42 -15.47
CA GLU A 337 -35.26 -15.29 -16.11
C GLU A 337 -36.27 -14.37 -16.82
N PHE A 338 -36.29 -13.09 -16.43
CA PHE A 338 -37.10 -12.05 -17.08
C PHE A 338 -36.80 -11.96 -18.58
N GLY A 339 -37.83 -11.65 -19.38
CA GLY A 339 -37.66 -11.35 -20.81
C GLY A 339 -37.39 -12.56 -21.71
N THR A 340 -37.35 -13.77 -21.15
CA THR A 340 -37.21 -15.02 -21.90
C THR A 340 -38.40 -15.96 -21.66
N ARG A 341 -38.55 -16.99 -22.50
CA ARG A 341 -39.57 -18.04 -22.30
C ARG A 341 -38.89 -19.33 -21.88
N ASN A 342 -39.50 -20.05 -20.93
CA ASN A 342 -39.06 -21.38 -20.51
C ASN A 342 -37.57 -21.44 -20.13
N THR A 343 -37.04 -20.41 -19.45
CA THR A 343 -35.63 -20.35 -19.06
C THR A 343 -35.47 -20.26 -17.55
N LEU A 344 -34.57 -21.08 -17.01
CA LEU A 344 -34.07 -20.98 -15.64
C LEU A 344 -32.62 -20.52 -15.62
N CYS A 345 -32.25 -19.70 -14.64
CA CYS A 345 -30.90 -19.29 -14.31
C CYS A 345 -30.46 -19.95 -13.00
N ALA A 346 -29.46 -20.82 -13.06
CA ALA A 346 -28.77 -21.34 -11.88
C ALA A 346 -27.57 -20.45 -11.53
N TRP A 347 -27.35 -20.20 -10.23
CA TRP A 347 -26.19 -19.44 -9.76
C TRP A 347 -25.20 -20.35 -9.03
N VAL A 348 -23.92 -20.13 -9.29
CA VAL A 348 -22.82 -20.89 -8.68
C VAL A 348 -21.73 -19.92 -8.22
N VAL A 349 -21.14 -20.17 -7.06
CA VAL A 349 -20.17 -19.26 -6.42
C VAL A 349 -18.88 -19.97 -6.02
N GLY A 350 -17.82 -19.20 -5.80
CA GLY A 350 -16.57 -19.68 -5.21
C GLY A 350 -15.87 -20.79 -5.99
N GLY A 351 -15.31 -21.76 -5.27
CA GLY A 351 -14.61 -22.90 -5.86
C GLY A 351 -15.50 -23.74 -6.78
N ALA A 352 -16.79 -23.87 -6.47
CA ALA A 352 -17.74 -24.58 -7.31
C ALA A 352 -17.93 -23.88 -8.67
N ALA A 353 -17.99 -22.54 -8.69
CA ALA A 353 -18.02 -21.78 -9.94
C ALA A 353 -16.76 -22.00 -10.77
N VAL A 354 -15.57 -22.01 -10.15
CA VAL A 354 -14.30 -22.28 -10.84
C VAL A 354 -14.25 -23.69 -11.42
N ASN A 355 -14.68 -24.70 -10.64
CA ASN A 355 -14.73 -26.09 -11.08
C ASN A 355 -15.74 -26.27 -12.23
N MET A 356 -16.90 -25.61 -12.16
CA MET A 356 -17.90 -25.61 -13.22
C MET A 356 -17.35 -25.04 -14.54
N GLU A 357 -16.51 -24.00 -14.51
CA GLU A 357 -15.90 -23.44 -15.73
C GLU A 357 -15.05 -24.45 -16.51
N LEU A 358 -14.51 -25.48 -15.84
CA LEU A 358 -13.68 -26.54 -16.43
C LEU A 358 -14.49 -27.65 -17.13
N CYS A 359 -15.80 -27.75 -16.85
CA CYS A 359 -16.67 -28.77 -17.45
C CYS A 359 -17.10 -28.39 -18.88
N SER A 360 -17.47 -29.36 -19.70
CA SER A 360 -18.18 -29.11 -20.97
C SER A 360 -19.60 -28.59 -20.71
N ASP A 361 -20.24 -28.01 -21.72
CA ASP A 361 -21.62 -27.54 -21.57
C ASP A 361 -22.61 -28.69 -21.34
N GLU A 362 -22.38 -29.83 -21.98
CA GLU A 362 -23.20 -31.04 -21.78
C GLU A 362 -23.12 -31.57 -20.33
N GLU A 363 -21.93 -31.63 -19.76
CA GLU A 363 -21.74 -32.06 -18.37
C GLU A 363 -22.44 -31.12 -17.38
N VAL A 364 -22.37 -29.81 -17.63
CA VAL A 364 -23.03 -28.80 -16.79
C VAL A 364 -24.56 -28.90 -16.90
N ALA A 365 -25.10 -29.04 -18.12
CA ALA A 365 -26.53 -29.24 -18.32
C ALA A 365 -27.04 -30.49 -17.59
N LYS A 366 -26.34 -31.62 -17.74
CA LYS A 366 -26.66 -32.87 -17.03
C LYS A 366 -26.56 -32.72 -15.52
N ALA A 367 -25.55 -32.00 -15.01
CA ALA A 367 -25.40 -31.75 -13.59
C ALA A 367 -26.57 -30.93 -13.02
N CYS A 368 -26.97 -29.87 -13.72
CA CYS A 368 -28.15 -29.09 -13.35
C CYS A 368 -29.43 -29.94 -13.35
N THR A 369 -29.66 -30.76 -14.38
CA THR A 369 -30.81 -31.67 -14.44
C THR A 369 -30.80 -32.71 -13.33
N ARG A 370 -29.62 -33.22 -12.92
CA ARG A 370 -29.50 -34.12 -11.75
C ARG A 370 -29.91 -33.43 -10.45
N VAL A 371 -29.43 -32.22 -10.21
CA VAL A 371 -29.79 -31.44 -9.01
C VAL A 371 -31.30 -31.19 -8.98
N LEU A 372 -31.87 -30.71 -10.08
CA LEU A 372 -33.31 -30.50 -10.20
C LEU A 372 -34.09 -31.80 -9.92
N ASN A 373 -33.76 -32.91 -10.57
CA ASN A 373 -34.43 -34.19 -10.34
C ASN A 373 -34.30 -34.70 -8.90
N ASN A 374 -33.14 -34.52 -8.25
CA ASN A 374 -32.92 -34.96 -6.86
C ASN A 374 -33.84 -34.27 -5.85
N PHE A 375 -34.24 -33.02 -6.11
CA PHE A 375 -35.12 -32.26 -5.22
C PHE A 375 -36.58 -32.21 -5.70
N LEU A 376 -36.82 -32.30 -7.00
CA LEU A 376 -38.11 -31.97 -7.61
C LEU A 376 -38.69 -33.10 -8.49
N GLY A 377 -37.95 -34.18 -8.74
CA GLY A 377 -38.35 -35.26 -9.64
C GLY A 377 -39.58 -36.05 -9.20
N ASP A 378 -39.87 -36.09 -7.90
CA ASP A 378 -41.10 -36.71 -7.38
C ASP A 378 -42.36 -35.90 -7.71
N LYS A 379 -42.20 -34.60 -8.00
CA LYS A 379 -43.31 -33.66 -8.24
C LYS A 379 -43.44 -33.30 -9.72
N TYR A 380 -42.33 -33.24 -10.45
CA TYR A 380 -42.29 -32.82 -11.85
C TYR A 380 -41.48 -33.80 -12.69
N ASP A 381 -41.91 -34.02 -13.93
CA ASP A 381 -41.11 -34.70 -14.95
C ASP A 381 -40.16 -33.68 -15.58
N ILE A 382 -38.89 -33.68 -15.17
CA ILE A 382 -37.92 -32.63 -15.51
C ILE A 382 -37.06 -33.09 -16.69
N PRO A 383 -37.26 -32.53 -17.90
CA PRO A 383 -36.47 -32.90 -19.07
C PRO A 383 -35.05 -32.35 -18.99
N GLU A 384 -34.16 -32.86 -19.85
CA GLU A 384 -32.91 -32.16 -20.14
C GLU A 384 -33.20 -30.84 -20.89
N PRO A 385 -32.41 -29.77 -20.64
CA PRO A 385 -32.59 -28.51 -21.35
C PRO A 385 -32.23 -28.64 -22.83
N ASN A 386 -32.99 -28.01 -23.71
CA ASN A 386 -32.73 -27.98 -25.15
C ASN A 386 -31.47 -27.17 -25.49
N HIS A 387 -31.25 -26.09 -24.74
CA HIS A 387 -30.10 -25.21 -24.89
C HIS A 387 -29.57 -24.78 -23.52
N MET A 388 -28.26 -24.61 -23.43
CA MET A 388 -27.60 -24.06 -22.25
C MET A 388 -26.56 -23.02 -22.65
N THR A 389 -26.41 -21.97 -21.84
CA THR A 389 -25.27 -21.06 -21.90
C THR A 389 -24.86 -20.65 -20.49
N ARG A 390 -23.63 -20.17 -20.31
CA ARG A 390 -23.10 -19.82 -18.98
C ARG A 390 -22.01 -18.77 -19.04
N SER A 391 -21.75 -18.13 -17.91
CA SER A 391 -20.58 -17.26 -17.75
C SER A 391 -19.34 -18.03 -17.32
N LYS A 392 -18.16 -17.48 -17.64
CA LYS A 392 -16.83 -17.99 -17.23
C LYS A 392 -15.89 -16.85 -16.82
N TRP A 393 -16.22 -16.18 -15.71
CA TRP A 393 -15.53 -14.96 -15.29
C TRP A 393 -14.11 -15.19 -14.75
N PHE A 394 -13.81 -16.36 -14.17
CA PHE A 394 -12.51 -16.64 -13.56
C PHE A 394 -11.46 -17.06 -14.58
N SER A 395 -11.80 -18.00 -15.46
CA SER A 395 -10.90 -18.52 -16.49
C SER A 395 -10.59 -17.49 -17.58
N ASN A 396 -11.47 -16.52 -17.81
CA ASN A 396 -11.18 -15.41 -18.71
C ASN A 396 -10.02 -14.54 -18.14
N PRO A 397 -8.88 -14.45 -18.86
CA PRO A 397 -7.69 -13.75 -18.40
C PRO A 397 -7.84 -12.23 -18.29
N HIS A 398 -8.90 -11.65 -18.86
CA HIS A 398 -9.20 -10.22 -18.84
C HIS A 398 -10.14 -9.81 -17.68
N PHE A 399 -10.65 -10.78 -16.91
CA PHE A 399 -11.52 -10.52 -15.75
C PHE A 399 -11.02 -11.17 -14.45
N ARG A 400 -10.63 -12.44 -14.47
CA ARG A 400 -10.09 -13.17 -13.30
C ARG A 400 -10.96 -13.07 -12.05
N GLY A 401 -12.27 -13.18 -12.25
CA GLY A 401 -13.28 -13.10 -11.19
C GLY A 401 -14.43 -12.17 -11.55
N SER A 402 -15.41 -12.11 -10.66
CA SER A 402 -16.70 -11.46 -10.92
C SER A 402 -16.73 -10.02 -10.42
N TYR A 403 -16.63 -9.76 -9.12
CA TYR A 403 -16.62 -8.40 -8.57
C TYR A 403 -15.96 -8.33 -7.20
N SER A 404 -15.49 -7.14 -6.82
CA SER A 404 -14.71 -6.94 -5.61
C SER A 404 -15.55 -6.95 -4.34
N PHE A 405 -14.91 -7.15 -3.19
CA PHE A 405 -15.50 -6.96 -1.86
C PHE A 405 -14.42 -6.51 -0.86
N ARG A 406 -14.82 -6.07 0.33
CA ARG A 406 -13.86 -5.78 1.40
C ARG A 406 -13.53 -7.05 2.16
N SER A 407 -12.27 -7.48 2.08
CA SER A 407 -11.84 -8.69 2.77
C SER A 407 -11.42 -8.40 4.21
N THR A 408 -11.26 -9.44 5.02
CA THR A 408 -10.61 -9.33 6.34
C THR A 408 -9.17 -8.80 6.27
N ILE A 409 -8.50 -8.95 5.12
CA ILE A 409 -7.18 -8.38 4.86
C ILE A 409 -7.27 -6.85 4.67
N THR A 410 -8.34 -6.34 4.05
CA THR A 410 -8.58 -4.88 3.94
C THR A 410 -8.54 -4.21 5.31
N ASP A 411 -9.25 -4.79 6.28
CA ASP A 411 -9.31 -4.26 7.65
C ASP A 411 -7.97 -4.41 8.38
N LYS A 412 -7.31 -5.57 8.23
CA LYS A 412 -5.99 -5.82 8.82
C LYS A 412 -4.95 -4.82 8.35
N PHE A 413 -4.99 -4.44 7.08
CA PHE A 413 -4.11 -3.42 6.51
C PHE A 413 -4.58 -1.99 6.77
N LYS A 414 -5.76 -1.80 7.39
CA LYS A 414 -6.39 -0.50 7.62
C LYS A 414 -6.45 0.34 6.35
N ILE A 415 -6.75 -0.32 5.23
CA ILE A 415 -6.80 0.33 3.92
C ILE A 415 -8.13 1.05 3.78
N ASN A 416 -8.08 2.36 3.50
CA ASN A 416 -9.22 3.03 2.92
C ASN A 416 -9.33 2.58 1.45
N THR A 417 -10.42 1.94 1.06
CA THR A 417 -10.56 1.37 -0.30
C THR A 417 -10.56 2.43 -1.41
N SER A 418 -10.87 3.69 -1.08
CA SER A 418 -10.70 4.82 -1.99
C SER A 418 -9.23 5.03 -2.41
N VAL A 419 -8.26 4.44 -1.69
CA VAL A 419 -6.84 4.57 -1.99
C VAL A 419 -6.51 4.15 -3.42
N LEU A 420 -7.13 3.08 -3.91
CA LEU A 420 -6.89 2.60 -5.27
C LEU A 420 -7.28 3.63 -6.33
N ARG A 421 -8.30 4.46 -6.05
CA ARG A 421 -8.79 5.52 -6.96
C ARG A 421 -7.80 6.67 -7.11
N PHE A 422 -6.91 6.89 -6.13
CA PHE A 422 -6.03 8.06 -6.19
C PHE A 422 -5.07 7.96 -7.38
N PRO A 423 -4.92 9.04 -8.15
CA PRO A 423 -4.01 9.04 -9.28
C PRO A 423 -2.56 8.85 -8.81
N VAL A 424 -1.75 8.15 -9.60
CA VAL A 424 -0.30 8.24 -9.54
C VAL A 424 0.08 9.57 -10.18
N ILE A 425 0.67 10.46 -9.40
CA ILE A 425 0.99 11.83 -9.81
C ILE A 425 2.51 11.95 -9.99
N ASN A 426 2.93 12.65 -11.03
CA ASN A 426 4.28 13.20 -11.12
C ASN A 426 4.24 14.69 -10.77
N TRP A 427 4.55 15.00 -9.51
CA TRP A 427 4.50 16.33 -8.89
C TRP A 427 3.13 17.01 -8.93
N ASP A 428 2.70 17.47 -10.10
CA ASP A 428 1.40 18.09 -10.39
C ASP A 428 0.58 17.34 -11.42
N LYS A 429 1.23 16.58 -12.32
CA LYS A 429 0.56 15.94 -13.45
C LYS A 429 0.05 14.56 -13.03
N PRO A 430 -1.28 14.29 -13.08
CA PRO A 430 -1.80 12.94 -12.95
C PRO A 430 -1.26 12.09 -14.09
N MET A 431 -0.56 10.99 -13.81
CA MET A 431 0.00 10.11 -14.85
C MET A 431 -0.90 8.91 -15.09
N ILE A 432 -1.29 8.23 -14.02
CA ILE A 432 -2.13 7.03 -14.05
C ILE A 432 -3.31 7.26 -13.11
N LEU A 433 -4.52 7.12 -13.63
CA LEU A 433 -5.75 7.16 -12.85
C LEU A 433 -6.37 5.76 -12.83
N PHE A 434 -7.10 5.45 -11.77
CA PHE A 434 -7.80 4.18 -11.64
C PHE A 434 -9.30 4.44 -11.51
N ALA A 435 -10.09 3.67 -12.24
CA ALA A 435 -11.53 3.67 -12.14
C ALA A 435 -12.08 2.23 -12.27
N GLY A 436 -13.36 2.05 -11.99
CA GLY A 436 -14.00 0.72 -11.95
C GLY A 436 -14.55 0.42 -10.57
N GLU A 437 -15.39 -0.61 -10.49
CA GLU A 437 -16.16 -0.92 -9.27
C GLU A 437 -15.30 -1.06 -8.02
N ALA A 438 -14.10 -1.65 -8.12
CA ALA A 438 -13.19 -1.84 -7.00
C ALA A 438 -12.58 -0.55 -6.44
N THR A 439 -12.72 0.57 -7.16
CA THR A 439 -12.22 1.90 -6.75
C THR A 439 -13.29 2.74 -6.04
N SER A 440 -14.52 2.24 -5.97
CA SER A 440 -15.62 2.93 -5.31
C SER A 440 -15.55 2.71 -3.80
N GLU A 441 -15.62 3.80 -3.04
CA GLU A 441 -15.63 3.76 -1.58
C GLU A 441 -16.95 3.22 -1.03
N LYS A 442 -18.06 3.58 -1.71
CA LYS A 442 -19.44 3.41 -1.24
C LYS A 442 -20.26 2.40 -2.04
N PHE A 443 -19.93 2.23 -3.32
CA PHE A 443 -20.69 1.45 -4.30
C PHE A 443 -19.80 0.41 -4.99
N PHE A 444 -18.88 -0.21 -4.27
CA PHE A 444 -18.05 -1.29 -4.81
C PHE A 444 -18.93 -2.46 -5.26
N SER A 445 -18.41 -3.33 -6.12
CA SER A 445 -19.14 -4.45 -6.73
C SER A 445 -20.25 -4.08 -7.73
N THR A 446 -20.57 -2.80 -7.94
CA THR A 446 -21.74 -2.41 -8.74
C THR A 446 -21.41 -1.66 -10.03
N THR A 447 -22.35 -1.72 -10.97
CA THR A 447 -22.31 -0.96 -12.23
C THR A 447 -22.32 0.55 -12.00
N HIS A 448 -23.15 1.04 -11.08
CA HIS A 448 -23.24 2.47 -10.79
C HIS A 448 -21.99 2.99 -10.06
N GLY A 449 -21.32 2.18 -9.24
CA GLY A 449 -20.01 2.52 -8.68
C GLY A 449 -18.90 2.57 -9.73
N ALA A 450 -18.92 1.65 -10.70
CA ALA A 450 -18.01 1.71 -11.84
C ALA A 450 -18.25 2.96 -12.72
N LEU A 451 -19.52 3.30 -12.99
CA LEU A 451 -19.90 4.54 -13.68
C LEU A 451 -19.36 5.79 -12.97
N GLU A 452 -19.66 5.94 -11.69
CA GLU A 452 -19.27 7.10 -10.88
C GLU A 452 -17.75 7.27 -10.83
N THR A 453 -17.01 6.18 -10.63
CA THR A 453 -15.54 6.21 -10.57
C THR A 453 -14.91 6.56 -11.91
N GLY A 454 -15.50 6.11 -13.02
CA GLY A 454 -15.11 6.52 -14.37
C GLY A 454 -15.28 8.03 -14.59
N LEU A 455 -16.45 8.57 -14.23
CA LEU A 455 -16.72 10.01 -14.29
C LEU A 455 -15.74 10.82 -13.43
N LYS A 456 -15.45 10.35 -12.20
CA LYS A 456 -14.48 10.99 -11.30
C LYS A 456 -13.05 11.00 -11.86
N ALA A 457 -12.62 9.93 -12.53
CA ALA A 457 -11.31 9.89 -13.17
C ALA A 457 -11.22 10.90 -14.33
N ALA A 458 -12.27 11.01 -15.15
CA ALA A 458 -12.35 12.03 -16.18
C ALA A 458 -12.36 13.45 -15.60
N ASP A 459 -13.17 13.69 -14.57
CA ASP A 459 -13.27 14.99 -13.90
C ASP A 459 -11.93 15.40 -13.26
N CYS A 460 -11.12 14.46 -12.77
CA CYS A 460 -9.75 14.73 -12.30
C CYS A 460 -8.88 15.35 -13.41
N LEU A 461 -8.91 14.79 -14.63
CA LEU A 461 -8.19 15.35 -15.77
C LEU A 461 -8.79 16.66 -16.27
N ILE A 462 -10.12 16.75 -16.35
CA ILE A 462 -10.81 17.98 -16.74
C ILE A 462 -10.42 19.13 -15.81
N ASN A 463 -10.44 18.89 -14.50
CA ASN A 463 -10.05 19.89 -13.50
C ASN A 463 -8.56 20.24 -13.60
N PHE A 464 -7.69 19.26 -13.88
CA PHE A 464 -6.27 19.51 -14.12
C PHE A 464 -6.00 20.48 -15.28
N TYR A 465 -6.78 20.39 -16.36
CA TYR A 465 -6.64 21.29 -17.51
C TYR A 465 -7.45 22.59 -17.40
N LYS A 466 -8.53 22.64 -16.58
CA LYS A 466 -9.40 23.83 -16.42
C LYS A 466 -9.02 24.72 -15.23
N THR A 467 -8.41 24.18 -14.18
CA THR A 467 -8.12 24.85 -12.91
C THR A 467 -6.77 24.39 -12.35
N ASP A 468 -6.13 25.17 -11.48
CA ASP A 468 -4.98 24.67 -10.70
C ASP A 468 -5.47 23.44 -9.87
N PRO A 469 -5.03 22.21 -10.18
CA PRO A 469 -5.68 20.96 -9.75
C PRO A 469 -5.76 20.83 -8.24
N VAL A 470 -6.93 20.65 -7.64
CA VAL A 470 -7.03 20.25 -6.23
C VAL A 470 -6.57 18.79 -6.10
N VAL A 471 -5.29 18.60 -5.78
CA VAL A 471 -4.75 17.30 -5.38
C VAL A 471 -4.89 17.20 -3.87
N ASP A 472 -5.63 16.20 -3.39
CA ASP A 472 -5.94 15.99 -1.95
C ASP A 472 -4.72 15.64 -1.08
N TRP A 473 -3.54 15.39 -1.67
CA TRP A 473 -2.35 14.97 -0.93
C TRP A 473 -1.34 16.11 -0.77
N PRO A 474 -0.75 16.27 0.43
CA PRO A 474 0.28 17.29 0.65
C PRO A 474 1.50 17.00 -0.23
N LYS A 475 2.04 18.05 -0.87
CA LYS A 475 3.37 18.01 -1.47
C LYS A 475 4.40 18.15 -0.37
N VAL A 476 5.29 17.18 -0.23
CA VAL A 476 6.36 17.24 0.78
C VAL A 476 7.72 17.23 0.11
N ILE A 477 8.49 18.28 0.38
CA ILE A 477 9.91 18.34 0.02
C ILE A 477 10.74 17.90 1.21
N ILE A 478 11.75 17.08 0.97
CA ILE A 478 12.74 16.68 1.96
C ILE A 478 14.08 17.17 1.48
N ILE A 479 14.79 17.96 2.30
CA ILE A 479 16.12 18.48 1.98
C ILE A 479 17.14 17.63 2.74
N GLY A 480 18.00 16.95 1.97
CA GLY A 480 18.97 15.97 2.44
C GLY A 480 18.46 14.53 2.30
N ALA A 481 19.24 13.69 1.61
CA ALA A 481 19.02 12.25 1.48
C ALA A 481 19.97 11.44 2.38
N GLY A 482 20.29 11.98 3.56
CA GLY A 482 20.89 11.23 4.66
C GLY A 482 19.90 10.27 5.32
N ILE A 483 20.35 9.49 6.30
CA ILE A 483 19.51 8.50 6.99
C ILE A 483 18.20 9.07 7.54
N ALA A 484 18.21 10.31 8.06
CA ALA A 484 17.02 10.99 8.58
C ALA A 484 16.02 11.33 7.47
N GLY A 485 16.47 11.95 6.38
CA GLY A 485 15.62 12.30 5.24
C GLY A 485 15.00 11.07 4.57
N LEU A 486 15.79 10.01 4.38
CA LEU A 486 15.30 8.74 3.83
C LEU A 486 14.31 8.04 4.79
N ALA A 487 14.53 8.11 6.10
CA ALA A 487 13.58 7.59 7.09
C ALA A 487 12.25 8.38 7.09
N ALA A 488 12.31 9.71 6.99
CA ALA A 488 11.13 10.56 6.86
C ALA A 488 10.34 10.24 5.59
N ALA A 489 11.02 10.13 4.45
CA ALA A 489 10.42 9.75 3.16
C ALA A 489 9.66 8.42 3.25
N ARG A 490 10.29 7.38 3.80
CA ARG A 490 9.64 6.06 3.97
C ARG A 490 8.45 6.11 4.91
N THR A 491 8.54 6.90 5.97
CA THR A 491 7.45 7.05 6.94
C THR A 491 6.25 7.73 6.30
N LEU A 492 6.48 8.79 5.52
CA LEU A 492 5.47 9.49 4.73
C LEU A 492 4.80 8.57 3.71
N ILE A 493 5.59 7.85 2.90
CA ILE A 493 5.07 6.91 1.90
C ILE A 493 4.22 5.82 2.56
N LYS A 494 4.66 5.26 3.70
CA LYS A 494 3.89 4.27 4.45
C LYS A 494 2.62 4.84 5.07
N GLY A 495 2.64 6.10 5.48
CA GLY A 495 1.47 6.86 5.94
C GLY A 495 0.55 7.31 4.80
N GLY A 496 0.95 7.11 3.55
CA GLY A 496 0.16 7.37 2.36
C GLY A 496 0.47 8.65 1.60
N VAL A 497 1.44 9.42 2.06
CA VAL A 497 1.92 10.62 1.36
C VAL A 497 2.88 10.19 0.26
N ASN A 498 2.38 10.13 -0.97
CA ASN A 498 3.16 9.67 -2.13
C ASN A 498 3.69 10.80 -3.02
N ASN A 499 3.30 12.06 -2.76
CA ASN A 499 3.78 13.23 -3.50
C ASN A 499 4.98 13.85 -2.78
N ILE A 500 6.12 13.16 -2.86
CA ILE A 500 7.35 13.58 -2.18
C ILE A 500 8.50 13.79 -3.17
N LYS A 501 9.37 14.76 -2.88
CA LYS A 501 10.67 14.93 -3.54
C LYS A 501 11.77 15.11 -2.49
N ILE A 502 12.88 14.44 -2.68
CA ILE A 502 14.08 14.50 -1.85
C ILE A 502 15.17 15.18 -2.66
N PHE A 503 15.73 16.26 -2.12
CA PHE A 503 16.80 17.03 -2.74
C PHE A 503 18.11 16.75 -2.00
N GLU A 504 19.08 16.16 -2.70
CA GLU A 504 20.40 15.84 -2.19
C GLU A 504 21.46 16.63 -2.95
N ALA A 505 22.22 17.45 -2.22
CA ALA A 505 23.29 18.26 -2.80
C ALA A 505 24.45 17.39 -3.31
N GLN A 506 24.70 16.25 -2.68
CA GLN A 506 25.74 15.31 -3.10
C GLN A 506 25.31 14.47 -4.31
N LYS A 507 26.30 13.87 -4.98
CA LYS A 507 26.07 12.95 -6.12
C LYS A 507 25.33 11.68 -5.72
N GLU A 508 25.41 11.27 -4.46
CA GLU A 508 24.82 10.04 -3.96
C GLU A 508 24.10 10.29 -2.62
N PRO A 509 22.96 9.62 -2.37
CA PRO A 509 22.32 9.62 -1.06
C PRO A 509 23.20 8.96 0.01
N GLY A 510 23.04 9.39 1.27
CA GLY A 510 23.73 8.80 2.41
C GLY A 510 24.20 9.82 3.45
N GLY A 511 24.35 11.08 3.06
CA GLY A 511 24.83 12.14 3.95
C GLY A 511 26.21 11.82 4.51
N ARG A 512 26.32 11.68 5.84
CA ARG A 512 27.59 11.32 6.53
C ARG A 512 27.83 9.81 6.63
N ILE A 513 26.96 8.97 6.07
CA ILE A 513 27.19 7.53 5.96
C ILE A 513 27.87 7.27 4.62
N LYS A 514 29.12 6.82 4.66
CA LYS A 514 29.90 6.55 3.46
C LYS A 514 30.88 5.40 3.70
N SER A 515 30.61 4.29 3.01
CA SER A 515 31.42 3.08 3.01
C SER A 515 32.10 2.98 1.65
N PHE A 516 33.37 2.60 1.65
CA PHE A 516 34.18 2.50 0.44
C PHE A 516 34.81 1.11 0.38
N GLU A 517 34.68 0.44 -0.77
CA GLU A 517 35.39 -0.81 -1.02
C GLU A 517 36.87 -0.48 -1.25
N TYR A 518 37.73 -1.12 -0.49
CA TYR A 518 39.18 -0.92 -0.56
C TYR A 518 39.87 -2.28 -0.46
N ASP A 519 40.49 -2.71 -1.57
CA ASP A 519 40.97 -4.08 -1.80
C ASP A 519 39.88 -5.15 -1.58
N ASN A 520 40.10 -6.08 -0.65
CA ASN A 520 39.19 -7.17 -0.30
C ASN A 520 38.31 -6.84 0.91
N GLY A 521 38.23 -5.57 1.30
CA GLY A 521 37.53 -5.11 2.50
C GLY A 521 36.73 -3.83 2.28
N ILE A 522 36.12 -3.35 3.35
CA ILE A 522 35.33 -2.11 3.38
C ILE A 522 35.90 -1.20 4.45
N ILE A 523 36.14 0.04 4.08
CA ILE A 523 36.50 1.11 5.01
C ILE A 523 35.31 2.07 5.19
N GLU A 524 35.12 2.54 6.42
CA GLU A 524 34.05 3.49 6.74
C GLU A 524 34.61 4.91 6.84
N LEU A 525 34.45 5.68 5.77
CA LEU A 525 34.82 7.10 5.75
C LEU A 525 33.92 7.93 6.67
N GLY A 526 32.70 7.45 6.91
CA GLY A 526 31.70 8.09 7.76
C GLY A 526 31.35 7.27 9.02
N ALA A 527 30.06 7.19 9.33
CA ALA A 527 29.57 6.38 10.46
C ALA A 527 30.00 4.91 10.33
N GLN A 528 30.37 4.29 11.46
CA GLN A 528 30.97 2.95 11.47
C GLN A 528 30.23 1.95 12.37
N TRP A 529 29.61 2.41 13.45
CA TRP A 529 29.07 1.53 14.49
C TRP A 529 27.57 1.69 14.73
N ILE A 530 26.96 0.57 15.11
CA ILE A 530 25.65 0.58 15.79
C ILE A 530 25.93 0.45 17.29
N HIS A 531 25.37 1.38 18.07
CA HIS A 531 25.51 1.42 19.54
C HIS A 531 24.29 0.78 20.20
N SER A 532 24.46 -0.27 20.99
CA SER A 532 23.40 -1.04 21.65
C SER A 532 22.55 -1.94 20.73
N PRO A 533 22.30 -3.20 21.11
CA PRO A 533 21.28 -4.05 20.48
C PRO A 533 19.83 -3.60 20.69
N LYS A 534 19.58 -2.62 21.58
CA LYS A 534 18.22 -2.16 21.95
C LYS A 534 17.70 -1.03 21.06
N ASN A 535 18.46 -0.57 20.06
CA ASN A 535 18.01 0.51 19.18
C ASN A 535 17.32 0.00 17.90
N LYS A 536 16.52 0.88 17.28
CA LYS A 536 15.73 0.54 16.08
C LYS A 536 16.58 0.20 14.86
N LEU A 537 17.77 0.80 14.74
CA LEU A 537 18.71 0.55 13.64
C LEU A 537 19.27 -0.87 13.71
N TYR A 538 19.57 -1.37 14.91
CA TYR A 538 19.97 -2.75 15.14
C TYR A 538 18.87 -3.73 14.73
N GLU A 539 17.61 -3.47 15.11
CA GLU A 539 16.48 -4.31 14.69
C GLU A 539 16.35 -4.39 13.17
N ILE A 540 16.51 -3.26 12.48
CA ILE A 540 16.48 -3.18 11.02
C ILE A 540 17.63 -4.02 10.43
N ALA A 541 18.85 -3.80 10.91
CA ALA A 541 20.03 -4.53 10.44
C ALA A 541 19.93 -6.04 10.72
N LYS A 542 19.44 -6.44 11.90
CA LYS A 542 19.22 -7.84 12.29
C LYS A 542 18.18 -8.52 11.41
N LYS A 543 17.01 -7.87 11.19
CA LYS A 543 15.94 -8.38 10.31
C LYS A 543 16.43 -8.63 8.89
N ARG A 544 17.44 -7.85 8.45
CA ARG A 544 18.05 -7.95 7.12
C ARG A 544 19.35 -8.75 7.09
N LYS A 545 19.73 -9.39 8.20
CA LYS A 545 20.96 -10.20 8.34
C LYS A 545 22.24 -9.39 8.03
N LEU A 546 22.22 -8.09 8.29
CA LEU A 546 23.34 -7.17 8.07
C LEU A 546 24.31 -7.11 9.25
N ILE A 547 24.00 -7.70 10.42
CA ILE A 547 24.91 -7.66 11.58
C ILE A 547 26.15 -8.52 11.32
N SER A 548 27.34 -7.94 11.51
CA SER A 548 28.63 -8.65 11.47
C SER A 548 28.85 -9.46 12.76
N SER A 549 29.60 -10.56 12.65
CA SER A 549 30.12 -11.27 13.82
C SER A 549 31.38 -10.61 14.40
N SER A 550 32.06 -9.76 13.62
CA SER A 550 33.19 -8.97 14.08
C SER A 550 32.74 -7.70 14.78
N VAL A 551 33.43 -7.36 15.86
CA VAL A 551 33.29 -6.10 16.61
C VAL A 551 34.51 -5.25 16.39
N SER A 552 34.42 -3.95 16.64
CA SER A 552 35.59 -3.08 16.54
C SER A 552 36.61 -3.37 17.65
N ASP A 553 37.88 -3.43 17.29
CA ASP A 553 39.02 -3.50 18.21
C ASP A 553 39.69 -2.12 18.42
N GLU A 554 39.08 -1.02 17.92
CA GLU A 554 39.62 0.34 18.08
C GLU A 554 39.81 0.73 19.54
N GLY A 555 40.88 1.47 19.82
CA GLY A 555 41.31 1.82 21.18
C GLY A 555 42.03 0.70 21.93
N LEU A 556 42.20 -0.49 21.34
CA LEU A 556 43.01 -1.58 21.90
C LEU A 556 44.43 -1.60 21.30
N GLY A 557 45.32 -2.39 21.90
CA GLY A 557 46.67 -2.65 21.38
C GLY A 557 47.79 -2.13 22.28
N LEU A 558 48.92 -1.78 21.66
CA LEU A 558 50.13 -1.35 22.36
C LEU A 558 50.12 0.17 22.59
N TYR A 559 50.37 0.59 23.82
CA TYR A 559 50.57 2.01 24.17
C TYR A 559 52.06 2.32 24.10
N VAL A 560 52.45 3.22 23.21
CA VAL A 560 53.84 3.44 22.82
C VAL A 560 54.21 4.91 23.00
N ARG A 561 55.28 5.16 23.77
CA ARG A 561 55.92 6.47 23.94
C ARG A 561 56.99 6.71 22.86
N PRO A 562 57.44 7.96 22.66
CA PRO A 562 58.55 8.27 21.79
C PRO A 562 59.79 7.40 22.06
N GLY A 563 60.50 7.03 21.00
CA GLY A 563 61.62 6.08 21.08
C GLY A 563 61.20 4.60 21.13
N GLY A 564 59.91 4.28 21.01
CA GLY A 564 59.41 2.90 20.96
C GLY A 564 59.21 2.26 22.34
N GLN A 565 59.22 3.05 23.41
CA GLN A 565 59.00 2.53 24.76
C GLN A 565 57.54 2.12 24.95
N ILE A 566 57.31 0.84 25.26
CA ILE A 566 55.97 0.31 25.55
C ILE A 566 55.60 0.65 26.99
N VAL A 567 54.41 1.23 27.18
CA VAL A 567 53.85 1.53 28.50
C VAL A 567 53.32 0.24 29.15
N SER A 568 53.55 0.10 30.46
CA SER A 568 53.07 -1.07 31.21
C SER A 568 51.55 -1.24 31.08
N PRO A 569 51.05 -2.45 30.73
CA PRO A 569 49.61 -2.73 30.66
C PRO A 569 48.86 -2.44 31.97
N ASP A 570 49.51 -2.65 33.12
CA ASP A 570 48.91 -2.37 34.43
C ASP A 570 48.67 -0.88 34.63
N LEU A 571 49.62 -0.05 34.17
CA LEU A 571 49.51 1.41 34.26
C LEU A 571 48.48 1.97 33.27
N VAL A 572 48.42 1.40 32.06
CA VAL A 572 47.37 1.71 31.08
C VAL A 572 46.00 1.40 31.66
N LYS A 573 45.84 0.22 32.26
CA LYS A 573 44.59 -0.20 32.88
C LYS A 573 44.22 0.69 34.07
N GLU A 574 45.16 1.00 34.95
CA GLU A 574 44.94 1.89 36.09
C GLU A 574 44.40 3.25 35.64
N VAL A 575 45.07 3.92 34.69
CA VAL A 575 44.64 5.23 34.19
C VAL A 575 43.29 5.14 33.48
N LYS A 576 43.07 4.07 32.71
CA LYS A 576 41.78 3.84 32.06
C LYS A 576 40.65 3.72 33.08
N ASP A 577 40.82 2.88 34.11
CA ASP A 577 39.83 2.66 35.16
C ASP A 577 39.56 3.99 35.91
N ASP A 578 40.59 4.79 36.21
CA ASP A 578 40.45 6.12 36.83
C ASP A 578 39.62 7.08 35.95
N VAL A 579 39.92 7.17 34.65
CA VAL A 579 39.20 8.03 33.70
C VAL A 579 37.74 7.58 33.56
N GLU A 580 37.49 6.28 33.37
CA GLU A 580 36.14 5.72 33.25
C GLU A 580 35.30 5.98 34.51
N ASN A 581 35.90 5.85 35.70
CA ASN A 581 35.22 6.17 36.96
C ASN A 581 34.85 7.65 37.05
N ILE A 582 35.77 8.56 36.70
CA ILE A 582 35.50 10.01 36.72
C ILE A 582 34.39 10.38 35.71
N LEU A 583 34.43 9.81 34.50
CA LEU A 583 33.39 10.05 33.50
C LEU A 583 32.03 9.47 33.92
N SER A 584 32.01 8.33 34.63
CA SER A 584 30.78 7.79 35.23
C SER A 584 30.25 8.65 36.38
N GLU A 585 31.13 9.32 37.15
CA GLU A 585 30.69 10.35 38.07
C GLU A 585 30.04 11.54 37.36
N CYS A 586 30.57 11.96 36.20
CA CYS A 586 29.96 13.01 35.39
C CYS A 586 28.51 12.70 34.99
N GLU A 587 28.17 11.42 34.77
CA GLU A 587 26.82 11.03 34.36
C GLU A 587 25.75 11.38 35.40
N LYS A 588 26.14 11.52 36.67
CA LYS A 588 25.22 11.84 37.78
C LYS A 588 24.75 13.30 37.76
N PHE A 589 25.47 14.20 37.09
CA PHE A 589 25.10 15.61 37.06
C PHE A 589 23.82 15.91 36.29
N LYS A 590 23.33 14.98 35.46
CA LYS A 590 22.03 15.11 34.78
C LYS A 590 20.85 15.22 35.75
N ASP A 591 20.98 14.64 36.94
CA ASP A 591 19.93 14.54 37.96
C ASP A 591 20.01 15.69 38.98
N PHE A 592 20.96 16.61 38.82
CA PHE A 592 21.14 17.74 39.74
C PHE A 592 20.11 18.83 39.44
N SER A 593 19.33 19.22 40.46
CA SER A 593 18.37 20.32 40.37
C SER A 593 19.02 21.71 40.47
N ASP A 594 20.20 21.79 41.09
CA ASP A 594 20.95 23.03 41.28
C ASP A 594 22.17 23.05 40.35
N ILE A 595 22.01 23.71 39.21
CA ILE A 595 23.02 23.81 38.14
C ILE A 595 24.31 24.49 38.63
N SER A 596 24.24 25.35 39.65
CA SER A 596 25.43 26.04 40.20
C SER A 596 26.43 25.09 40.86
N LYS A 597 26.00 23.87 41.20
CA LYS A 597 26.84 22.81 41.78
C LYS A 597 27.44 21.87 40.73
N CYS A 598 27.05 22.02 39.47
CA CYS A 598 27.59 21.21 38.39
C CYS A 598 28.98 21.74 37.98
N PRO A 599 29.88 20.87 37.52
CA PRO A 599 31.17 21.33 37.02
C PRO A 599 30.99 22.17 35.75
N ILE A 600 31.98 23.04 35.52
CA ILE A 600 32.02 23.97 34.39
C ILE A 600 31.90 23.20 33.06
N SER A 601 32.64 22.10 32.93
CA SER A 601 32.69 21.26 31.75
C SER A 601 33.11 19.84 32.13
N VAL A 602 32.97 18.90 31.19
CA VAL A 602 33.53 17.55 31.35
C VAL A 602 35.06 17.60 31.43
N GLY A 603 35.71 18.40 30.58
CA GLY A 603 37.17 18.56 30.55
C GLY A 603 37.74 19.01 31.90
N HIS A 604 37.25 20.14 32.42
CA HIS A 604 37.65 20.69 33.71
C HIS A 604 37.44 19.70 34.86
N TYR A 605 36.29 18.99 34.89
CA TYR A 605 36.03 18.00 35.93
C TYR A 605 37.00 16.83 35.85
N LEU A 606 37.22 16.30 34.64
CA LEU A 606 38.10 15.18 34.38
C LEU A 606 39.53 15.49 34.83
N GLU A 607 40.09 16.62 34.38
CA GLU A 607 41.44 17.02 34.76
C GLU A 607 41.58 17.30 36.26
N SER A 608 40.61 18.00 36.86
CA SER A 608 40.63 18.33 38.28
C SER A 608 40.62 17.09 39.17
N LYS A 609 39.75 16.12 38.86
CA LYS A 609 39.65 14.86 39.60
C LYS A 609 40.83 13.96 39.36
N PHE A 610 41.28 13.81 38.11
CA PHE A 610 42.43 12.97 37.80
C PHE A 610 43.70 13.46 38.49
N ASN A 611 43.94 14.77 38.52
CA ASN A 611 45.09 15.35 39.23
C ASN A 611 45.07 15.07 40.74
N GLN A 612 43.90 14.87 41.35
CA GLN A 612 43.77 14.48 42.77
C GLN A 612 44.13 13.01 43.01
N LEU A 613 43.99 12.14 41.99
CA LEU A 613 44.29 10.71 42.07
C LEU A 613 45.78 10.41 41.90
N ILE A 614 46.57 11.31 41.31
CA ILE A 614 48.01 11.13 41.13
C ILE A 614 48.69 11.07 42.52
N PRO A 615 49.29 9.92 42.93
CA PRO A 615 49.82 9.78 44.28
C PRO A 615 50.94 10.79 44.56
N LEU A 616 50.86 11.50 45.68
CA LEU A 616 51.89 12.45 46.11
C LEU A 616 53.29 11.82 46.15
N ARG A 617 53.38 10.52 46.51
CA ARG A 617 54.62 9.75 46.63
C ARG A 617 55.07 9.00 45.36
N ALA A 618 54.30 9.05 44.25
CA ALA A 618 54.77 8.43 43.00
C ALA A 618 56.02 9.15 42.47
N ASP A 619 56.94 8.40 41.86
CA ASP A 619 58.14 8.96 41.25
C ASP A 619 57.78 9.84 40.05
N ARG A 620 58.71 10.73 39.69
CA ARG A 620 58.48 11.73 38.62
C ARG A 620 58.14 11.08 37.29
N PHE A 621 58.75 9.94 36.98
CA PHE A 621 58.59 9.25 35.70
C PHE A 621 57.19 8.62 35.59
N THR A 622 56.74 7.92 36.62
CA THR A 622 55.38 7.36 36.67
C THR A 622 54.30 8.45 36.58
N LYS A 623 54.50 9.59 37.27
CA LYS A 623 53.59 10.74 37.20
C LYS A 623 53.47 11.32 35.79
N GLU A 624 54.58 11.38 35.06
CA GLU A 624 54.64 11.86 33.69
C GLU A 624 53.86 10.94 32.75
N ILE A 625 54.11 9.62 32.82
CA ILE A 625 53.38 8.65 31.99
C ILE A 625 51.87 8.69 32.25
N LYS A 626 51.44 8.83 33.51
CA LYS A 626 50.01 8.96 33.84
C LYS A 626 49.37 10.19 33.19
N LYS A 627 50.08 11.32 33.14
CA LYS A 627 49.59 12.54 32.47
C LYS A 627 49.53 12.40 30.96
N GLU A 628 50.51 11.74 30.34
CA GLU A 628 50.48 11.45 28.89
C GLU A 628 49.38 10.45 28.53
N LEU A 629 49.09 9.48 29.40
CA LEU A 629 47.94 8.57 29.26
C LEU A 629 46.61 9.32 29.42
N LEU A 630 46.52 10.28 30.34
CA LEU A 630 45.35 11.17 30.44
C LEU A 630 45.19 11.98 29.14
N ASP A 631 46.26 12.58 28.61
CA ASP A 631 46.25 13.31 27.33
C ASP A 631 45.73 12.43 26.18
N TRP A 632 46.19 11.18 26.11
CA TRP A 632 45.66 10.21 25.13
C TRP A 632 44.17 9.98 25.30
N HIS A 633 43.68 9.80 26.54
CA HIS A 633 42.25 9.65 26.81
C HIS A 633 41.46 10.91 26.45
N ILE A 634 41.98 12.10 26.73
CA ILE A 634 41.36 13.36 26.31
C ILE A 634 41.22 13.39 24.79
N ARG A 635 42.29 13.11 24.03
CA ARG A 635 42.26 13.04 22.56
C ARG A 635 41.28 11.98 22.04
N PHE A 636 41.17 10.84 22.72
CA PHE A 636 40.19 9.82 22.39
C PHE A 636 38.74 10.33 22.61
N GLN A 637 38.48 11.02 23.72
CA GLN A 637 37.17 11.60 24.01
C GLN A 637 36.80 12.73 23.04
N LEU A 638 37.76 13.52 22.53
CA LEU A 638 37.51 14.50 21.48
C LEU A 638 36.99 13.84 20.19
N ILE A 639 37.51 12.65 19.85
CA ILE A 639 37.05 11.87 18.69
C ILE A 639 35.65 11.31 18.96
N ASP A 640 35.41 10.71 20.12
CA ASP A 640 34.14 10.04 20.40
C ASP A 640 32.97 11.04 20.52
N ASN A 641 33.25 12.25 21.02
CA ASN A 641 32.24 13.30 21.23
C ASN A 641 32.23 14.37 20.13
N SER A 642 33.12 14.29 19.14
CA SER A 642 33.20 15.24 18.02
C SER A 642 33.31 16.71 18.48
N CYS A 643 34.17 17.01 19.45
CA CYS A 643 34.44 18.36 19.94
C CYS A 643 35.90 18.77 19.75
N SER A 644 36.16 20.08 19.75
CA SER A 644 37.52 20.63 19.63
C SER A 644 38.25 20.68 20.98
N ASN A 645 37.49 20.85 22.06
CA ASN A 645 37.97 20.81 23.45
C ASN A 645 36.92 20.09 24.32
N LEU A 646 37.35 19.32 25.33
CA LEU A 646 36.43 18.75 26.32
C LEU A 646 35.80 19.80 27.23
N ASP A 647 36.37 21.01 27.27
CA ASP A 647 35.76 22.14 27.95
C ASP A 647 34.49 22.66 27.29
N ASP A 648 34.27 22.31 26.01
CA ASP A 648 33.03 22.64 25.31
C ASP A 648 31.89 21.67 25.68
N LEU A 649 32.19 20.55 26.36
CA LEU A 649 31.20 19.54 26.71
C LEU A 649 30.51 19.85 28.03
N SER A 650 29.18 19.93 27.99
CA SER A 650 28.33 20.10 29.16
C SER A 650 28.37 18.88 30.07
N ALA A 651 28.86 19.05 31.29
CA ALA A 651 28.85 17.99 32.30
C ALA A 651 27.43 17.55 32.68
N ILE A 652 26.46 18.47 32.62
CA ILE A 652 25.04 18.19 32.91
C ILE A 652 24.45 17.28 31.82
N SER A 653 24.79 17.54 30.56
CA SER A 653 24.26 16.78 29.42
C SER A 653 24.96 15.44 29.22
N TRP A 654 26.17 15.27 29.76
CA TRP A 654 26.97 14.04 29.63
C TRP A 654 26.16 12.77 29.95
N GLY A 655 25.49 12.75 31.10
CA GLY A 655 24.71 11.59 31.52
C GLY A 655 23.36 11.38 30.79
N GLN A 656 22.95 12.31 29.92
CA GLN A 656 21.72 12.17 29.13
C GLN A 656 21.89 11.19 27.97
N TYR A 657 23.12 11.00 27.48
CA TYR A 657 23.43 9.98 26.49
C TYR A 657 23.55 8.62 27.17
N VAL A 658 22.62 7.71 26.90
CA VAL A 658 22.58 6.38 27.51
C VAL A 658 22.59 5.30 26.44
N THR A 659 23.59 4.43 26.49
CA THR A 659 23.68 3.24 25.64
C THR A 659 23.82 1.99 26.50
N GLU A 660 22.85 1.07 26.41
CA GLU A 660 22.88 -0.18 27.17
C GLU A 660 23.37 -1.36 26.33
N GLY A 661 24.25 -2.20 26.87
CA GLY A 661 24.74 -3.40 26.21
C GLY A 661 25.90 -3.13 25.25
N GLN A 662 26.05 -3.98 24.23
CA GLN A 662 27.22 -3.94 23.35
C GLN A 662 27.25 -2.67 22.47
N SER A 663 28.36 -1.94 22.57
CA SER A 663 28.73 -0.85 21.66
C SER A 663 29.75 -1.34 20.62
N HIS A 664 29.83 -0.67 19.47
CA HIS A 664 30.75 -1.00 18.36
C HIS A 664 30.38 -2.23 17.51
N ILE A 665 29.08 -2.38 17.21
CA ILE A 665 28.58 -3.44 16.33
C ILE A 665 28.77 -3.02 14.87
N ASN A 666 29.53 -3.81 14.10
CA ASN A 666 29.77 -3.59 12.68
C ASN A 666 28.67 -4.19 11.78
N LEU A 667 28.56 -3.68 10.57
CA LEU A 667 27.69 -4.22 9.53
C LEU A 667 28.46 -5.04 8.48
N LYS A 668 27.84 -6.14 8.06
CA LYS A 668 28.19 -6.87 6.85
C LYS A 668 27.98 -5.94 5.66
N ASN A 669 28.99 -5.84 4.81
CA ASN A 669 28.99 -4.99 3.61
C ASN A 669 28.94 -3.48 3.90
N GLY A 670 29.40 -3.07 5.08
CA GLY A 670 29.54 -1.67 5.48
C GLY A 670 28.24 -0.95 5.83
N TYR A 671 28.36 0.24 6.38
CA TYR A 671 27.26 1.06 6.89
C TYR A 671 26.33 1.56 5.79
N SER A 672 26.85 1.75 4.57
CA SER A 672 26.08 2.17 3.39
C SER A 672 25.06 1.11 2.94
N SER A 673 25.16 -0.13 3.43
CA SER A 673 24.13 -1.16 3.23
C SER A 673 22.76 -0.73 3.79
N ILE A 674 22.73 0.08 4.86
CA ILE A 674 21.51 0.66 5.42
C ILE A 674 20.90 1.67 4.45
N ILE A 675 21.71 2.52 3.82
CA ILE A 675 21.24 3.53 2.86
C ILE A 675 20.62 2.85 1.63
N LYS A 676 21.29 1.84 1.08
CA LYS A 676 20.75 1.01 -0.03
C LYS A 676 19.40 0.39 0.36
N TYR A 677 19.27 -0.09 1.59
CA TYR A 677 18.00 -0.62 2.09
C TYR A 677 16.91 0.44 2.19
N LEU A 678 17.22 1.64 2.70
CA LEU A 678 16.24 2.71 2.83
C LEU A 678 15.74 3.17 1.47
N LEU A 679 16.63 3.30 0.49
CA LEU A 679 16.30 3.68 -0.88
C LEU A 679 15.43 2.65 -1.61
N ALA A 680 15.52 1.36 -1.28
CA ALA A 680 14.78 0.31 -1.99
C ALA A 680 13.24 0.46 -1.94
N ASP A 681 12.71 1.14 -0.92
CA ASP A 681 11.26 1.40 -0.79
C ASP A 681 10.87 2.84 -1.23
N ILE A 682 11.83 3.62 -1.74
CA ILE A 682 11.60 4.98 -2.22
C ILE A 682 11.73 4.95 -3.75
N PRO A 683 10.68 5.36 -4.50
CA PRO A 683 10.77 5.42 -5.96
C PRO A 683 11.94 6.32 -6.38
N SER A 684 12.76 5.87 -7.34
CA SER A 684 13.97 6.59 -7.74
C SER A 684 13.69 8.00 -8.26
N GLN A 685 12.54 8.20 -8.91
CA GLN A 685 12.08 9.51 -9.36
C GLN A 685 11.79 10.50 -8.23
N CYS A 686 11.70 10.04 -6.98
CA CYS A 686 11.52 10.93 -5.83
C CYS A 686 12.84 11.56 -5.37
N VAL A 687 14.01 11.10 -5.83
CA VAL A 687 15.31 11.55 -5.33
C VAL A 687 16.06 12.31 -6.41
N GLU A 688 16.32 13.59 -6.17
CA GLU A 688 17.12 14.48 -7.01
C GLU A 688 18.51 14.66 -6.37
N THR A 689 19.53 14.01 -6.94
CA THR A 689 20.93 14.14 -6.51
C THR A 689 21.65 15.25 -7.26
N SER A 690 22.78 15.72 -6.73
CA SER A 690 23.52 16.89 -7.26
C SER A 690 22.64 18.14 -7.36
N LYS A 691 21.63 18.24 -6.49
CA LYS A 691 20.59 19.27 -6.53
C LYS A 691 20.60 20.02 -5.20
N SER A 692 21.48 21.01 -5.13
CA SER A 692 21.65 21.86 -3.95
C SER A 692 20.51 22.87 -3.83
N VAL A 693 20.02 23.06 -2.59
CA VAL A 693 18.97 24.03 -2.27
C VAL A 693 19.61 25.30 -1.74
N LYS A 694 19.36 26.40 -2.45
CA LYS A 694 19.89 27.73 -2.17
C LYS A 694 19.06 28.49 -1.13
N SER A 695 17.74 28.41 -1.22
CA SER A 695 16.84 29.10 -0.28
C SER A 695 15.53 28.36 -0.08
N ILE A 696 14.97 28.50 1.11
CA ILE A 696 13.70 27.96 1.57
C ILE A 696 12.80 29.15 1.91
N LYS A 697 11.74 29.32 1.15
CA LYS A 697 10.70 30.30 1.40
C LYS A 697 9.52 29.64 2.10
N TRP A 698 8.99 30.26 3.15
CA TRP A 698 7.76 29.82 3.80
C TRP A 698 6.89 30.98 4.27
N LYS A 699 5.64 30.71 4.63
CA LYS A 699 4.73 31.72 5.18
C LYS A 699 4.46 31.46 6.66
N THR A 700 4.62 32.49 7.49
CA THR A 700 4.35 32.44 8.94
C THR A 700 2.88 32.59 9.30
N ASN A 701 2.07 33.16 8.40
CA ASN A 701 0.63 33.32 8.60
C ASN A 701 -0.11 32.85 7.33
N VAL A 702 -0.96 31.83 7.46
CA VAL A 702 -1.73 31.23 6.35
C VAL A 702 -3.15 31.82 6.35
N GLU A 703 -3.27 33.15 6.31
CA GLU A 703 -4.57 33.85 6.37
C GLU A 703 -5.35 33.83 5.03
N ASN A 704 -4.84 33.14 4.01
CA ASN A 704 -5.57 32.86 2.78
C ASN A 704 -5.19 31.45 2.32
N TYR A 705 -6.14 30.74 1.69
CA TYR A 705 -6.05 29.40 1.08
C TYR A 705 -4.89 29.25 0.07
N THR A 706 -3.64 29.48 0.49
CA THR A 706 -2.46 29.31 -0.34
C THR A 706 -2.14 27.82 -0.33
N LYS A 707 -2.46 27.15 -1.44
CA LYS A 707 -2.33 25.69 -1.62
C LYS A 707 -0.93 25.14 -1.26
N TYR A 708 0.12 25.93 -1.53
CA TYR A 708 1.51 25.60 -1.24
C TYR A 708 2.19 26.79 -0.54
N PRO A 709 2.24 26.81 0.81
CA PRO A 709 2.83 27.92 1.58
C PRO A 709 4.37 27.89 1.58
N CYS A 710 4.98 26.82 1.07
CA CYS A 710 6.43 26.64 1.03
C CYS A 710 6.95 26.61 -0.41
N GLU A 711 8.17 27.11 -0.62
CA GLU A 711 8.89 27.06 -1.89
C GLU A 711 10.38 26.89 -1.62
N ILE A 712 11.06 26.04 -2.40
CA ILE A 712 12.52 26.01 -2.44
C ILE A 712 13.02 26.61 -3.75
N ILE A 713 14.23 27.15 -3.72
CA ILE A 713 14.99 27.58 -4.90
C ILE A 713 16.31 26.84 -4.87
N CYS A 714 16.64 26.15 -5.96
CA CYS A 714 17.90 25.43 -6.14
C CYS A 714 19.00 26.34 -6.70
N ASP A 715 20.25 25.93 -6.57
CA ASP A 715 21.40 26.70 -7.07
C ASP A 715 21.40 26.90 -8.59
N ASP A 716 20.77 25.99 -9.33
CA ASP A 716 20.58 26.10 -10.78
C ASP A 716 19.37 26.95 -11.19
N GLY A 717 18.68 27.57 -10.22
CA GLY A 717 17.54 28.45 -10.44
C GLY A 717 16.18 27.76 -10.47
N ASP A 718 16.13 26.43 -10.44
CA ASP A 718 14.86 25.70 -10.37
C ASP A 718 14.12 26.02 -9.08
N SER A 719 12.79 26.11 -9.17
CA SER A 719 11.94 26.40 -8.03
C SER A 719 10.82 25.38 -7.88
N TRP A 720 10.56 24.97 -6.63
CA TRP A 720 9.61 23.91 -6.31
C TRP A 720 8.73 24.30 -5.13
N LYS A 721 7.41 24.30 -5.36
CA LYS A 721 6.40 24.64 -4.35
C LYS A 721 5.86 23.41 -3.64
N ALA A 722 5.68 23.50 -2.33
CA ALA A 722 5.24 22.39 -1.50
C ALA A 722 4.26 22.82 -0.40
N SER A 723 3.51 21.84 0.11
CA SER A 723 2.67 21.99 1.30
C SER A 723 3.54 22.03 2.56
N HIS A 724 4.59 21.21 2.59
CA HIS A 724 5.53 21.11 3.70
C HIS A 724 6.97 20.89 3.21
N ILE A 725 7.94 21.35 4.00
CA ILE A 725 9.37 21.09 3.82
C ILE A 725 9.91 20.43 5.09
N ILE A 726 10.61 19.31 4.93
CA ILE A 726 11.37 18.66 6.00
C ILE A 726 12.86 18.89 5.74
N VAL A 727 13.54 19.58 6.66
CA VAL A 727 14.97 19.87 6.55
C VAL A 727 15.77 18.87 7.37
N THR A 728 16.71 18.17 6.73
CA THR A 728 17.59 17.17 7.38
C THR A 728 19.07 17.46 7.15
N ALA A 729 19.40 18.70 6.80
CA ALA A 729 20.77 19.18 6.69
C ALA A 729 21.51 19.08 8.04
N SER A 730 22.83 18.93 8.00
CA SER A 730 23.64 18.85 9.22
C SER A 730 23.62 20.17 9.99
N ILE A 731 23.74 20.08 11.30
CA ILE A 731 23.79 21.27 12.18
C ILE A 731 24.91 22.23 11.78
N GLY A 732 26.12 21.72 11.49
CA GLY A 732 27.24 22.54 11.04
C GLY A 732 26.99 23.27 9.71
N TYR A 733 26.18 22.68 8.81
CA TYR A 733 25.76 23.38 7.60
C TYR A 733 24.76 24.49 7.92
N LEU A 734 23.74 24.21 8.74
CA LEU A 734 22.72 25.18 9.13
C LEU A 734 23.30 26.37 9.90
N GLN A 735 24.31 26.15 10.74
CA GLN A 735 25.04 27.21 11.47
C GLN A 735 25.74 28.18 10.53
N GLN A 736 26.21 27.72 9.37
CA GLN A 736 26.93 28.53 8.38
C GLN A 736 26.00 29.14 7.31
N ASN A 737 24.75 28.70 7.24
CA ASN A 737 23.80 29.06 6.19
C ASN A 737 22.42 29.41 6.79
N THR A 738 22.39 30.31 7.77
CA THR A 738 21.15 30.72 8.45
C THR A 738 20.22 31.54 7.54
N GLU A 739 20.78 32.12 6.47
CA GLU A 739 20.10 32.77 5.36
C GLU A 739 19.38 31.80 4.41
N LEU A 740 19.56 30.49 4.58
CA LEU A 740 18.79 29.48 3.87
C LEU A 740 17.28 29.66 4.06
N PHE A 741 16.83 30.24 5.18
CA PHE A 741 15.42 30.40 5.51
C PHE A 741 14.92 31.83 5.30
N ASP A 742 13.83 31.97 4.54
CA ASP A 742 13.15 33.23 4.23
C ASP A 742 11.64 33.13 4.49
N PRO A 743 11.09 33.80 5.52
CA PRO A 743 11.79 34.48 6.61
C PRO A 743 12.65 33.52 7.45
N HIS A 744 13.60 34.11 8.19
CA HIS A 744 14.48 33.38 9.10
C HIS A 744 13.73 32.49 10.10
N LEU A 745 14.44 31.49 10.61
CA LEU A 745 13.95 30.60 11.67
C LEU A 745 13.46 31.38 12.91
N PRO A 746 12.48 30.86 13.67
CA PRO A 746 12.08 31.48 14.93
C PRO A 746 13.25 31.64 15.91
N PRO A 747 13.24 32.65 16.82
CA PRO A 747 14.39 32.95 17.70
C PRO A 747 14.89 31.77 18.53
N ASN A 748 14.00 30.92 19.02
CA ASN A 748 14.38 29.72 19.78
C ASN A 748 15.18 28.71 18.95
N HIS A 749 14.90 28.61 17.64
CA HIS A 749 15.66 27.74 16.74
C HIS A 749 17.02 28.35 16.40
N GLN A 750 17.10 29.67 16.19
CA GLN A 750 18.39 30.36 15.99
C GLN A 750 19.30 30.20 17.20
N GLN A 751 18.77 30.45 18.41
CA GLN A 751 19.50 30.24 19.65
C GLN A 751 19.95 28.78 19.82
N ALA A 752 19.11 27.81 19.45
CA ALA A 752 19.51 26.41 19.49
C ALA A 752 20.67 26.11 18.52
N LEU A 753 20.65 26.68 17.30
CA LEU A 753 21.76 26.56 16.35
C LEU A 753 23.06 27.13 16.93
N GLU A 754 22.99 28.24 17.67
CA GLU A 754 24.17 28.85 18.32
C GLU A 754 24.70 28.01 19.49
N CYS A 755 23.82 27.33 20.24
CA CYS A 755 24.21 26.55 21.40
C CYS A 755 24.73 25.14 21.10
N PHE A 756 24.44 24.57 19.92
CA PHE A 756 24.91 23.22 19.59
C PHE A 756 26.37 23.19 19.19
N GLY A 757 27.16 22.35 19.86
CA GLY A 757 28.54 22.06 19.46
C GLY A 757 28.60 21.26 18.16
N PHE A 758 29.53 21.62 17.27
CA PHE A 758 29.85 20.86 16.07
C PHE A 758 31.33 21.03 15.72
N SER A 759 32.05 19.92 15.54
CA SER A 759 33.46 19.92 15.14
C SER A 759 33.73 18.87 14.05
N VAL A 760 35.01 18.66 13.75
CA VAL A 760 35.48 17.83 12.63
C VAL A 760 36.23 16.61 13.15
N ILE A 761 35.89 15.44 12.61
CA ILE A 761 36.65 14.20 12.78
C ILE A 761 37.07 13.73 11.39
N ASN A 762 38.36 13.42 11.23
CA ASN A 762 38.89 12.85 10.00
C ASN A 762 39.45 11.46 10.27
N LYS A 763 39.22 10.55 9.32
CA LYS A 763 39.80 9.21 9.31
C LYS A 763 40.84 9.12 8.22
N ILE A 764 42.02 8.62 8.57
CA ILE A 764 43.13 8.42 7.63
C ILE A 764 43.39 6.92 7.57
N PHE A 765 43.25 6.35 6.38
CA PHE A 765 43.52 4.94 6.12
C PHE A 765 44.89 4.80 5.46
N LEU A 766 45.78 4.03 6.09
CA LEU A 766 47.13 3.78 5.60
C LEU A 766 47.28 2.31 5.21
N LYS A 767 47.79 2.05 4.00
CA LYS A 767 48.09 0.71 3.51
C LYS A 767 49.59 0.51 3.43
N TYR A 768 50.05 -0.60 3.95
CA TYR A 768 51.44 -1.06 3.86
C TYR A 768 51.48 -2.36 3.05
N ASN A 769 52.58 -2.60 2.34
CA ASN A 769 52.75 -3.85 1.59
C ASN A 769 52.84 -5.06 2.53
N GLU A 770 53.49 -4.88 3.69
CA GLU A 770 53.66 -5.90 4.72
C GLU A 770 53.30 -5.33 6.10
N PRO A 771 52.56 -6.08 6.94
CA PRO A 771 52.18 -5.63 8.28
C PRO A 771 53.38 -5.73 9.23
N TRP A 772 54.08 -4.62 9.45
CA TRP A 772 55.27 -4.56 10.33
C TRP A 772 54.92 -4.58 11.83
N TRP A 773 53.64 -4.46 12.18
CA TRP A 773 53.15 -4.38 13.56
C TRP A 773 52.72 -5.73 14.17
N GLY A 774 52.91 -6.85 13.45
CA GLY A 774 52.57 -8.19 13.95
C GLY A 774 51.07 -8.35 14.29
N ASN A 775 50.76 -9.12 15.33
CA ASN A 775 49.39 -9.46 15.75
C ASN A 775 48.75 -8.42 16.70
N THR A 776 49.29 -7.19 16.80
CA THR A 776 48.67 -6.17 17.66
C THR A 776 47.32 -5.73 17.13
N LYS A 777 46.39 -5.42 18.05
CA LYS A 777 45.06 -4.87 17.73
C LYS A 777 45.08 -3.36 17.40
N GLY A 778 46.21 -2.70 17.64
CA GLY A 778 46.39 -1.27 17.39
C GLY A 778 47.68 -0.74 18.00
N ILE A 779 48.02 0.50 17.66
CA ILE A 779 49.15 1.25 18.23
C ILE A 779 48.61 2.58 18.72
N GLN A 780 48.71 2.80 20.03
CA GLN A 780 48.21 3.99 20.73
C GLN A 780 49.40 4.88 21.10
N LEU A 781 49.45 6.10 20.55
CA LEU A 781 50.59 7.01 20.73
C LEU A 781 50.43 7.82 22.02
N VAL A 782 51.33 7.59 22.99
CA VAL A 782 51.33 8.23 24.31
C VAL A 782 52.44 9.29 24.35
N TYR A 783 52.06 10.55 24.39
CA TYR A 783 52.98 11.69 24.44
C TYR A 783 52.25 12.92 24.98
N ASN A 784 53.00 13.95 25.38
CA ASN A 784 52.42 15.24 25.77
C ASN A 784 52.09 16.07 24.52
N SER A 785 50.80 16.27 24.24
CA SER A 785 50.37 16.99 23.03
C SER A 785 50.74 18.47 23.03
N CYS A 786 50.90 19.09 24.20
CA CYS A 786 51.28 20.50 24.35
C CYS A 786 52.74 20.81 23.98
N GLN A 787 53.62 19.80 24.01
CA GLN A 787 55.05 19.95 23.66
C GLN A 787 55.33 19.68 22.16
N GLY A 788 54.35 19.09 21.46
CA GLY A 788 54.47 18.74 20.04
C GLY A 788 55.42 17.57 19.78
N ILE A 789 55.11 16.76 18.76
CA ILE A 789 55.91 15.59 18.39
C ILE A 789 57.33 15.97 17.90
N LYS A 790 57.52 17.19 17.37
CA LYS A 790 58.81 17.65 16.83
C LYS A 790 59.92 17.68 17.88
N GLU A 791 59.63 18.00 19.14
CA GLU A 791 60.65 18.06 20.20
C GLU A 791 61.23 16.68 20.55
N TYR A 792 60.47 15.60 20.32
CA TYR A 792 60.93 14.23 20.54
C TYR A 792 61.79 13.66 19.39
N PHE A 793 61.74 14.26 18.19
CA PHE A 793 62.56 13.84 17.04
C PHE A 793 63.92 14.55 16.97
N VAL A 794 64.13 15.65 17.69
CA VAL A 794 65.42 16.37 17.74
C VAL A 794 66.49 15.59 18.53
N SER A 795 66.12 14.55 19.27
CA SER A 795 67.06 13.68 20.00
C SER A 795 67.42 12.37 19.28
N LEU A 796 66.98 12.19 18.02
CA LEU A 796 67.24 10.99 17.21
C LEU A 796 67.83 11.28 15.81
N ILE A 797 68.44 12.46 15.61
CA ILE A 797 69.32 12.76 14.45
C ILE A 797 70.74 12.98 14.95
#